data_AF-A0A6G0IE03-F1
#
_entry.id   AF-A0A6G0IE03-F1
#
_cell.length_a   1.000
_cell.length_b   1.000
_cell.length_c   1.000
_cell.angle_alpha   90.00
_cell.angle_beta   90.00
_cell.angle_gamma   90.00
#
_symmetry.space_group_name_H-M   'P 1'
#
loop_
_entity.id
_entity.type
_entity.pdbx_description
1 polymer ?
#
loop_
_entity_poly.entity_id
_entity_poly.type
_entity_poly.pdbx_seq_one_letter_code
_entity_poly.pdbx_strand_id
1 'polypeptide(L)'
;MSAQIISGKEVSAQVRERLKKDVEQMKLRDPNFRPGLVVLQVGDRDDSNLYISMKLKAAAEIGINATHMRLPKTATEEEVLHSITEVNENSAVHGLIVQLPLDSIHKMDTEKVTNAVAPEKDVDGLTSINAGKLSRGDLGDCFIPCTPNGCMELIRQTGVSVAGKRAVVIGRSKIVGAPMHDLLLWNHATVTTCHSKTADLPGEVGKADILVVGIGKAEMVKGEWIKKGAVVIDCGINHIPDDTKASGKRVVGDVHYASAKEQAGFITPVPGGVGPMTVAMLMANTVLSAKRFLESHQPGKWKISYTQLDLQKPVPSDIVISRSCVPKSIDHLAREVGLLSDEVELYGKTKAKVQLSIMKRMQAQPDGKYVVVTGITPTPLGEGKSTTTIGLVQALGAHMKLNVFACVRQPSQGPTFGIKGGAAGGGYSQVIPMEEFNLHLTGDIHAITAANNLVAAAIDARIFHESTQTDKALYNRLVPLSGGERKFSPIQINRLKKRFTRFARLDMDPSSVTWQRVLDTNDRFLRKITIGQSPTEKGYTREAQFDITVASEIMAVLALTSSLEDMRQRLTKMVVATSRSGDPITTEDLGVSGALAVLMKDAIKPNLMQTLEGNPVFVHAGPFANIAHGNSSILADKIALKLVGPEGFVVTEAGFGADIGMEKFFNIKCRYSGLRPHVVVLVATVRALKMHGGGPTVSAGMPLPKEYINENLELLEKGCSNMRKQIENAQHFGVPVVVAVNGFKTDTETELDLVCKMAKAAGAFDAVHCSHWAEGGAGAVALGQAVQRASETPSKFKFLYDLELPIADKIRIIAQKIYGADDIELLPEAQHKVELYTKQGFGSLPICMAKTHLSLSHEADKKGVPTGFILPIRDIRASVGLWFSFPAGWHDADDPRSAHQALFL
;
A
#
# COMPACT_ATOMS: atom_id res chain seq x y z
N MET A 1 63.14 -12.15 18.94
CA MET A 1 62.54 -11.19 17.99
C MET A 1 61.37 -10.55 18.69
N SER A 2 61.27 -9.22 18.66
CA SER A 2 60.16 -8.49 19.29
C SER A 2 58.87 -8.72 18.50
N ALA A 3 57.72 -8.80 19.18
CA ALA A 3 56.43 -9.04 18.56
C ALA A 3 56.10 -7.99 17.49
N GLN A 4 55.51 -8.44 16.37
CA GLN A 4 54.94 -7.55 15.37
C GLN A 4 53.63 -6.93 15.89
N ILE A 5 53.49 -5.62 15.77
CA ILE A 5 52.32 -4.91 16.28
C ILE A 5 51.17 -5.05 15.27
N ILE A 6 50.01 -5.52 15.73
CA ILE A 6 48.78 -5.55 14.93
C ILE A 6 47.99 -4.26 15.19
N SER A 7 48.19 -3.27 14.33
CA SER A 7 47.56 -1.94 14.45
C SER A 7 46.09 -1.98 14.03
N GLY A 8 45.17 -2.06 15.00
CA GLY A 8 43.74 -2.01 14.67
C GLY A 8 43.28 -0.68 14.11
N LYS A 9 44.01 0.42 14.36
CA LYS A 9 43.79 1.70 13.68
C LYS A 9 44.01 1.57 12.16
N GLU A 10 45.07 0.91 11.71
CA GLU A 10 45.34 0.69 10.28
C GLU A 10 44.34 -0.27 9.65
N VAL A 11 44.09 -1.41 10.30
CA VAL A 11 43.13 -2.41 9.79
C VAL A 11 41.71 -1.83 9.71
N SER A 12 41.29 -1.04 10.72
CA SER A 12 39.99 -0.38 10.69
C SER A 12 39.86 0.65 9.57
N ALA A 13 40.94 1.31 9.16
CA ALA A 13 40.93 2.22 8.02
C ALA A 13 40.73 1.45 6.70
N GLN A 14 41.41 0.31 6.53
CA GLN A 14 41.23 -0.56 5.37
C GLN A 14 39.79 -1.09 5.26
N VAL A 15 39.22 -1.53 6.39
CA VAL A 15 37.81 -1.97 6.44
C VAL A 15 36.88 -0.84 6.03
N ARG A 16 37.04 0.37 6.60
CA ARG A 16 36.19 1.52 6.26
C ARG A 16 36.26 1.89 4.79
N GLU A 17 37.45 1.84 4.19
CA GLU A 17 37.62 2.12 2.75
C GLU A 17 36.88 1.08 1.88
N ARG A 18 36.93 -0.20 2.26
CA ARG A 18 36.14 -1.25 1.59
C ARG A 18 34.63 -1.00 1.73
N LEU A 19 34.18 -0.66 2.93
CA LEU A 19 32.76 -0.38 3.20
C LEU A 19 32.26 0.86 2.44
N LYS A 20 33.10 1.87 2.26
CA LYS A 20 32.76 3.06 1.47
C LYS A 20 32.44 2.69 0.02
N LYS A 21 33.27 1.83 -0.59
CA LYS A 21 33.02 1.29 -1.93
C LYS A 21 31.72 0.48 -2.00
N ASP A 22 31.44 -0.32 -0.98
CA ASP A 22 30.17 -1.07 -0.88
C ASP A 22 28.95 -0.13 -0.85
N VAL A 23 29.02 0.97 -0.10
CA VAL A 23 27.93 1.96 -0.04
C VAL A 23 27.79 2.73 -1.35
N GLU A 24 28.90 3.06 -2.03
CA GLU A 24 28.88 3.65 -3.36
C GLU A 24 28.21 2.73 -4.39
N GLN A 25 28.48 1.42 -4.34
CA GLN A 25 27.80 0.43 -5.20
C GLN A 25 26.29 0.35 -4.93
N MET A 26 25.85 0.46 -3.67
CA MET A 26 24.42 0.52 -3.35
C MET A 26 23.74 1.75 -3.96
N LYS A 27 24.40 2.91 -3.90
CA LYS A 27 23.89 4.15 -4.51
C LYS A 27 23.80 4.08 -6.03
N LEU A 28 24.68 3.31 -6.68
CA LEU A 28 24.56 3.06 -8.13
C LEU A 28 23.33 2.23 -8.46
N ARG A 29 22.89 1.34 -7.55
CA ARG A 29 21.67 0.53 -7.72
C ARG A 29 20.39 1.29 -7.40
N ASP A 30 20.42 2.10 -6.33
CA ASP A 30 19.34 3.02 -5.95
C ASP A 30 19.95 4.35 -5.48
N PRO A 31 19.89 5.42 -6.29
CA PRO A 31 20.46 6.72 -5.96
C PRO A 31 19.92 7.35 -4.67
N ASN A 32 18.72 6.97 -4.24
CA ASN A 32 18.08 7.49 -3.04
C ASN A 32 18.38 6.65 -1.79
N PHE A 33 18.98 5.47 -1.95
CA PHE A 33 19.26 4.57 -0.85
C PHE A 33 20.56 4.94 -0.10
N ARG A 34 20.49 4.91 1.23
CA ARG A 34 21.66 5.03 2.11
C ARG A 34 21.48 4.13 3.32
N PRO A 35 22.52 3.41 3.78
CA PRO A 35 22.44 2.70 5.04
C PRO A 35 22.17 3.67 6.20
N GLY A 36 21.05 3.52 6.92
CA GLY A 36 20.82 4.20 8.19
C GLY A 36 21.29 3.42 9.42
N LEU A 37 21.84 4.14 10.40
CA LEU A 37 22.23 3.63 11.72
C LEU A 37 21.62 4.52 12.81
N VAL A 38 21.03 3.94 13.85
CA VAL A 38 20.62 4.66 15.05
C VAL A 38 21.45 4.20 16.24
N VAL A 39 22.03 5.17 16.95
CA VAL A 39 22.70 4.97 18.23
C VAL A 39 21.79 5.51 19.32
N LEU A 40 21.20 4.62 20.13
CA LEU A 40 20.31 4.99 21.24
C LEU A 40 21.13 5.10 22.53
N GLN A 41 21.10 6.27 23.16
CA GLN A 41 21.73 6.56 24.44
C GLN A 41 20.67 6.90 25.47
N VAL A 42 20.76 6.32 26.67
CA VAL A 42 20.00 6.78 27.86
C VAL A 42 20.98 7.52 28.76
N GLY A 43 20.65 8.76 29.11
CA GLY A 43 21.50 9.62 29.95
C GLY A 43 22.62 10.32 29.20
N ASP A 44 23.71 10.62 29.90
CA ASP A 44 24.78 11.49 29.36
C ASP A 44 26.16 11.20 29.97
N ARG A 45 26.58 9.93 29.98
CA ARG A 45 27.93 9.57 30.46
C ARG A 45 29.02 10.00 29.47
N ASP A 46 30.06 10.65 29.99
CA ASP A 46 31.21 11.14 29.22
C ASP A 46 31.96 10.05 28.45
N ASP A 47 32.14 8.88 29.08
CA ASP A 47 32.81 7.73 28.45
C ASP A 47 32.03 7.24 27.22
N SER A 48 30.70 7.22 27.29
CA SER A 48 29.81 6.83 26.20
C SER A 48 29.81 7.87 25.07
N ASN A 49 29.83 9.16 25.41
CA ASN A 49 29.82 10.26 24.43
C ASN A 49 31.02 10.23 23.48
N LEU A 50 32.21 9.88 23.99
CA LEU A 50 33.41 9.74 23.16
C LEU A 50 33.24 8.62 22.12
N TYR A 51 32.74 7.45 22.55
CA TYR A 51 32.49 6.31 21.66
C TYR A 51 31.40 6.60 20.63
N ILE A 52 30.31 7.26 21.03
CA ILE A 52 29.24 7.66 20.11
C ILE A 52 29.79 8.60 19.04
N SER A 53 30.59 9.60 19.43
CA SER A 53 31.22 10.54 18.49
C SER A 53 32.11 9.83 17.47
N MET A 54 32.87 8.81 17.89
CA MET A 54 33.67 7.98 16.98
C MET A 54 32.80 7.19 16.00
N LYS A 55 31.68 6.62 16.46
CA LYS A 55 30.72 5.88 15.61
C LYS A 55 30.11 6.79 14.54
N LEU A 56 29.64 7.97 14.94
CA LEU A 56 29.05 8.95 14.02
C LEU A 56 30.05 9.43 12.96
N LYS A 57 31.30 9.69 13.38
CA LYS A 57 32.37 10.08 12.45
C LYS A 57 32.68 8.98 11.44
N ALA A 58 32.83 7.74 11.90
CA ALA A 58 33.09 6.60 11.02
C ALA A 58 31.93 6.36 10.04
N ALA A 59 30.68 6.49 10.50
CA ALA A 59 29.51 6.39 9.65
C ALA A 59 29.51 7.46 8.53
N ALA A 60 29.78 8.71 8.88
CA ALA A 60 29.86 9.82 7.92
C ALA A 60 30.96 9.60 6.87
N GLU A 61 32.14 9.11 7.28
CA GLU A 61 33.26 8.81 6.37
C GLU A 61 32.92 7.72 5.33
N ILE A 62 32.12 6.72 5.72
CA ILE A 62 31.68 5.60 4.86
C ILE A 62 30.47 6.00 4.00
N GLY A 63 29.71 7.02 4.41
CA GLY A 63 28.46 7.45 3.76
C GLY A 63 27.19 6.82 4.33
N ILE A 64 27.24 6.32 5.57
CA ILE A 64 26.11 5.84 6.36
C ILE A 64 25.40 7.03 7.01
N ASN A 65 24.07 7.07 6.96
CA ASN A 65 23.26 8.07 7.65
C ASN A 65 23.07 7.68 9.13
N ALA A 66 23.96 8.14 10.00
CA ALA A 66 23.89 7.82 11.43
C ALA A 66 23.17 8.91 12.24
N THR A 67 22.21 8.50 13.06
CA THR A 67 21.46 9.38 13.97
C THR A 67 21.74 9.01 15.42
N HIS A 68 21.95 10.01 16.26
CA HIS A 68 22.08 9.84 17.71
C HIS A 68 20.75 10.16 18.38
N MET A 69 20.11 9.13 18.94
CA MET A 69 18.88 9.25 19.71
C MET A 69 19.23 9.28 21.21
N ARG A 70 19.18 10.47 21.81
CA ARG A 70 19.49 10.66 23.23
C ARG A 70 18.21 10.79 24.05
N LEU A 71 17.95 9.82 24.92
CA LEU A 71 16.88 9.85 25.89
C LEU A 71 17.39 10.39 27.24
N PRO A 72 16.58 11.19 27.96
CA PRO A 72 16.99 11.76 29.24
C PRO A 72 17.19 10.66 30.31
N LYS A 73 17.96 10.96 31.37
CA LYS A 73 18.13 10.04 32.51
C LYS A 73 16.81 9.66 33.18
N THR A 74 15.77 10.49 33.03
CA THR A 74 14.42 10.30 33.55
C THR A 74 13.55 9.40 32.69
N ALA A 75 14.03 8.96 31.51
CA ALA A 75 13.27 8.04 30.67
C ALA A 75 13.00 6.74 31.42
N THR A 76 11.77 6.27 31.33
CA THR A 76 11.30 4.99 31.86
C THR A 76 11.70 3.84 30.93
N GLU A 77 11.67 2.59 31.43
CA GLU A 77 11.93 1.42 30.58
C GLU A 77 10.94 1.32 29.41
N GLU A 78 9.67 1.68 29.64
CA GLU A 78 8.63 1.65 28.62
C GLU A 78 8.87 2.67 27.50
N GLU A 79 9.30 3.89 27.83
CA GLU A 79 9.67 4.90 26.84
C GLU A 79 10.87 4.46 25.99
N VAL A 80 11.88 3.82 26.61
CA VAL A 80 13.04 3.27 25.89
C VAL A 80 12.60 2.16 24.93
N LEU A 81 11.75 1.24 25.38
CA LEU A 81 11.21 0.15 24.55
C LEU A 81 10.34 0.67 23.40
N HIS A 82 9.56 1.72 23.64
CA HIS A 82 8.77 2.38 22.61
C HIS A 82 9.66 2.99 21.52
N SER A 83 10.69 3.75 21.90
CA SER A 83 11.66 4.30 20.94
C SER A 83 12.40 3.22 20.15
N ILE A 84 12.75 2.08 20.77
CA ILE A 84 13.33 0.94 20.05
C ILE A 84 12.35 0.38 19.02
N THR A 85 11.06 0.28 19.38
CA THR A 85 10.01 -0.21 18.48
C THR A 85 9.85 0.72 17.25
N GLU A 86 9.80 2.03 17.46
CA GLU A 86 9.73 3.01 16.35
C GLU A 86 10.93 2.89 15.40
N VAL A 87 12.14 2.67 15.95
CA VAL A 87 13.35 2.49 15.14
C VAL A 87 13.35 1.13 14.41
N ASN A 88 12.81 0.09 15.05
CA ASN A 88 12.65 -1.23 14.42
C ASN A 88 11.68 -1.17 13.23
N GLU A 89 10.65 -0.34 13.28
CA GLU A 89 9.66 -0.20 12.20
C GLU A 89 10.14 0.73 11.07
N ASN A 90 11.07 1.65 11.35
CA ASN A 90 11.59 2.59 10.36
C ASN A 90 12.47 1.91 9.30
N SER A 91 12.00 1.90 8.05
CA SER A 91 12.68 1.25 6.94
C SER A 91 13.95 1.95 6.45
N ALA A 92 14.17 3.22 6.80
CA ALA A 92 15.41 3.94 6.53
C ALA A 92 16.56 3.53 7.47
N VAL A 93 16.27 2.81 8.55
CA VAL A 93 17.25 2.35 9.55
C VAL A 93 17.52 0.86 9.35
N HIS A 94 18.78 0.49 9.16
CA HIS A 94 19.21 -0.90 8.98
C HIS A 94 20.03 -1.41 10.16
N GLY A 95 20.54 -0.50 11.00
CA GLY A 95 21.23 -0.84 12.23
C GLY A 95 20.71 -0.04 13.41
N LEU A 96 20.50 -0.72 14.54
CA LEU A 96 20.23 -0.14 15.83
C LEU A 96 21.25 -0.67 16.84
N ILE A 97 21.86 0.23 17.59
CA ILE A 97 22.70 -0.10 18.74
C ILE A 97 22.18 0.63 19.97
N VAL A 98 21.95 -0.12 21.04
CA VAL A 98 21.70 0.42 22.38
C VAL A 98 23.05 0.64 23.06
N GLN A 99 23.40 1.90 23.33
CA GLN A 99 24.64 2.24 24.00
C GLN A 99 24.58 1.84 25.47
N LEU A 100 25.42 0.88 25.85
CA LEU A 100 25.59 0.44 27.24
C LEU A 100 26.76 1.14 27.92
N PRO A 101 26.72 1.33 29.26
CA PRO A 101 25.60 1.01 30.15
C PRO A 101 24.46 2.04 30.07
N LEU A 102 23.24 1.63 30.46
CA LEU A 102 22.08 2.52 30.53
C LEU A 102 22.22 3.46 31.75
N ASP A 103 22.35 4.76 31.53
CA ASP A 103 22.48 5.79 32.57
C ASP A 103 21.10 6.40 32.90
N SER A 104 20.26 5.62 33.57
CA SER A 104 18.93 6.02 34.03
C SER A 104 18.88 6.14 35.55
N ILE A 105 18.02 7.04 36.05
CA ILE A 105 17.65 7.08 37.47
C ILE A 105 16.71 5.92 37.85
N HIS A 106 16.04 5.33 36.86
CA HIS A 106 15.18 4.17 37.04
C HIS A 106 15.99 2.88 36.86
N LYS A 107 15.68 1.85 37.65
CA LYS A 107 16.24 0.52 37.43
C LYS A 107 15.64 -0.05 36.13
N MET A 108 16.50 -0.36 35.16
CA MET A 108 16.12 -0.95 33.88
C MET A 108 16.72 -2.33 33.72
N ASP A 109 15.97 -3.24 33.10
CA ASP A 109 16.49 -4.52 32.67
C ASP A 109 17.26 -4.35 31.34
N THR A 110 18.59 -4.38 31.43
CA THR A 110 19.46 -4.25 30.26
C THR A 110 19.24 -5.37 29.24
N GLU A 111 18.94 -6.60 29.67
CA GLU A 111 18.67 -7.69 28.73
C GLU A 111 17.37 -7.47 28.00
N LYS A 112 16.32 -7.05 28.70
CA LYS A 112 15.03 -6.74 28.08
C LYS A 112 15.18 -5.65 27.02
N VAL A 113 15.91 -4.58 27.32
CA VAL A 113 16.16 -3.47 26.39
C VAL A 113 17.01 -3.93 25.19
N THR A 114 18.10 -4.67 25.42
CA THR A 114 18.94 -5.18 24.32
C THR A 114 18.18 -6.16 23.42
N ASN A 115 17.35 -7.04 23.99
CA ASN A 115 16.55 -8.00 23.22
C ASN A 115 15.33 -7.39 22.52
N ALA A 116 14.99 -6.13 22.80
CA ALA A 116 13.93 -5.43 22.09
C ALA A 116 14.38 -4.97 20.68
N VAL A 117 15.68 -4.92 20.41
CA VAL A 117 16.22 -4.64 19.07
C VAL A 117 15.85 -5.78 18.12
N ALA A 118 15.28 -5.47 16.96
CA ALA A 118 14.94 -6.47 15.96
C ALA A 118 16.23 -7.23 15.52
N PRO A 119 16.24 -8.57 15.48
CA PRO A 119 17.45 -9.34 15.17
C PRO A 119 18.12 -8.96 13.84
N GLU A 120 17.33 -8.57 12.84
CA GLU A 120 17.78 -8.09 11.54
C GLU A 120 18.43 -6.70 11.57
N LYS A 121 18.21 -5.91 12.64
CA LYS A 121 18.81 -4.59 12.86
C LYS A 121 19.85 -4.58 14.00
N ASP A 122 20.04 -5.70 14.69
CA ASP A 122 21.01 -5.87 15.77
C ASP A 122 22.46 -5.94 15.24
N VAL A 123 22.96 -4.78 14.84
CA VAL A 123 24.29 -4.63 14.25
C VAL A 123 25.43 -4.77 15.26
N ASP A 124 25.12 -4.81 16.56
CA ASP A 124 26.07 -5.11 17.63
C ASP A 124 26.12 -6.62 17.96
N GLY A 125 25.16 -7.40 17.45
CA GLY A 125 25.08 -8.86 17.60
C GLY A 125 24.75 -9.34 19.03
N LEU A 126 24.13 -8.49 19.86
CA LEU A 126 23.96 -8.75 21.29
C LEU A 126 22.60 -9.35 21.66
N THR A 127 21.64 -9.38 20.75
CA THR A 127 20.34 -10.04 21.00
C THR A 127 20.54 -11.53 21.22
N SER A 128 19.68 -12.13 22.05
CA SER A 128 19.65 -13.57 22.30
C SER A 128 19.49 -14.39 21.01
N ILE A 129 18.80 -13.85 19.99
CA ILE A 129 18.64 -14.49 18.69
C ILE A 129 19.97 -14.56 17.95
N ASN A 130 20.68 -13.44 17.75
CA ASN A 130 21.99 -13.47 17.07
C ASN A 130 23.04 -14.22 17.89
N ALA A 131 23.11 -13.99 19.21
CA ALA A 131 24.02 -14.74 20.08
C ALA A 131 23.74 -16.26 20.03
N GLY A 132 22.47 -16.66 19.99
CA GLY A 132 22.06 -18.07 19.84
C GLY A 132 22.46 -18.66 18.50
N LYS A 133 22.26 -17.93 17.39
CA LYS A 133 22.71 -18.36 16.05
C LYS A 133 24.23 -18.54 15.99
N LEU A 134 25.00 -17.61 16.56
CA LEU A 134 26.46 -17.73 16.67
C LEU A 134 26.86 -19.00 17.45
N SER A 135 26.28 -19.21 18.62
CA SER A 135 26.59 -20.38 19.45
C SER A 135 26.31 -21.71 18.75
N ARG A 136 25.29 -21.75 17.88
CA ARG A 136 24.92 -22.91 17.07
C ARG A 136 25.70 -23.09 15.77
N GLY A 137 26.52 -22.11 15.39
CA GLY A 137 27.33 -22.16 14.17
C GLY A 137 26.63 -21.62 12.92
N ASP A 138 25.47 -20.96 13.06
CA ASP A 138 24.69 -20.37 11.95
C ASP A 138 25.29 -19.03 11.49
N LEU A 139 26.60 -18.99 11.23
CA LEU A 139 27.36 -17.76 10.95
C LEU A 139 26.88 -17.01 9.69
N GLY A 140 26.23 -17.69 8.75
CA GLY A 140 25.70 -17.08 7.52
C GLY A 140 24.44 -16.23 7.73
N ASP A 141 23.67 -16.51 8.79
CA ASP A 141 22.39 -15.86 9.10
C ASP A 141 22.41 -15.12 10.46
N CYS A 142 23.61 -14.77 10.92
CA CYS A 142 23.85 -14.10 12.20
C CYS A 142 24.56 -12.77 11.99
N PHE A 143 24.30 -11.78 12.85
CA PHE A 143 25.23 -10.66 13.03
C PHE A 143 26.26 -11.02 14.09
N ILE A 144 27.52 -11.05 13.68
CA ILE A 144 28.62 -11.39 14.59
C ILE A 144 28.91 -10.18 15.49
N PRO A 145 29.05 -10.37 16.82
CA PRO A 145 29.34 -9.25 17.72
C PRO A 145 30.61 -8.51 17.34
N CYS A 146 30.55 -7.17 17.40
CA CYS A 146 31.54 -6.32 16.74
C CYS A 146 32.97 -6.49 17.28
N THR A 147 33.12 -6.59 18.60
CA THR A 147 34.44 -6.74 19.24
C THR A 147 35.10 -8.10 18.90
N PRO A 148 34.43 -9.25 19.10
CA PRO A 148 34.93 -10.55 18.63
C PRO A 148 35.25 -10.60 17.13
N ASN A 149 34.38 -10.04 16.28
CA ASN A 149 34.65 -10.00 14.84
C ASN A 149 35.90 -9.17 14.52
N GLY A 150 36.09 -8.06 15.25
CA GLY A 150 37.29 -7.25 15.16
C GLY A 150 38.55 -8.02 15.55
N CYS A 151 38.48 -8.87 16.56
CA CYS A 151 39.57 -9.76 16.95
C CYS A 151 39.90 -10.78 15.85
N MET A 152 38.89 -11.40 15.25
CA MET A 152 39.07 -12.34 14.14
C MET A 152 39.72 -11.69 12.92
N GLU A 153 39.33 -10.45 12.59
CA GLU A 153 39.99 -9.69 11.51
C GLU A 153 41.45 -9.38 11.84
N LEU A 154 41.76 -8.98 13.08
CA LEU A 154 43.14 -8.74 13.52
C LEU A 154 44.00 -10.00 13.47
N ILE A 155 43.45 -11.15 13.88
CA ILE A 155 44.13 -12.45 13.77
C ILE A 155 44.41 -12.77 12.31
N ARG A 156 43.44 -12.55 11.40
CA ARG A 156 43.62 -12.79 9.96
C ARG A 156 44.79 -12.00 9.38
N GLN A 157 45.01 -10.77 9.82
CA GLN A 157 46.10 -9.91 9.35
C GLN A 157 47.51 -10.42 9.74
N THR A 158 47.60 -11.34 10.70
CA THR A 158 48.88 -11.97 11.06
C THR A 158 49.32 -13.05 10.07
N GLY A 159 48.40 -13.53 9.21
CA GLY A 159 48.63 -14.70 8.36
C GLY A 159 48.64 -16.05 9.10
N VAL A 160 48.46 -16.06 10.42
CA VAL A 160 48.36 -17.29 11.22
C VAL A 160 46.99 -17.94 11.00
N SER A 161 46.98 -19.19 10.53
CA SER A 161 45.74 -19.97 10.42
C SER A 161 45.15 -20.27 11.80
N VAL A 162 43.84 -20.07 11.96
CA VAL A 162 43.09 -20.42 13.18
C VAL A 162 42.83 -21.92 13.26
N ALA A 163 42.63 -22.59 12.12
CA ALA A 163 42.28 -24.00 12.07
C ALA A 163 43.38 -24.87 12.68
N GLY A 164 42.98 -25.76 13.60
CA GLY A 164 43.88 -26.68 14.31
C GLY A 164 44.74 -26.03 15.40
N LYS A 165 44.62 -24.72 15.64
CA LYS A 165 45.35 -24.03 16.72
C LYS A 165 44.66 -24.18 18.07
N ARG A 166 45.45 -24.09 19.14
CA ARG A 166 44.93 -23.96 20.50
C ARG A 166 44.68 -22.49 20.79
N ALA A 167 43.42 -22.11 20.96
CA ALA A 167 43.04 -20.76 21.32
C ALA A 167 42.60 -20.69 22.79
N VAL A 168 43.06 -19.67 23.50
CA VAL A 168 42.65 -19.41 24.88
C VAL A 168 41.96 -18.05 24.93
N VAL A 169 40.73 -18.04 25.44
CA VAL A 169 39.94 -16.83 25.64
C VAL A 169 39.84 -16.56 27.14
N ILE A 170 40.41 -15.47 27.63
CA ILE A 170 40.32 -15.08 29.03
C ILE A 170 39.20 -14.04 29.20
N GLY A 171 38.10 -14.45 29.80
CA GLY A 171 36.89 -13.65 29.96
C GLY A 171 35.66 -14.45 29.56
N ARG A 172 34.54 -14.24 30.28
CA ARG A 172 33.24 -14.91 30.01
C ARG A 172 32.08 -13.94 29.84
N SER A 173 32.39 -12.70 29.47
CA SER A 173 31.38 -11.68 29.23
C SER A 173 30.51 -12.04 28.02
N LYS A 174 29.28 -11.52 27.99
CA LYS A 174 28.36 -11.65 26.85
C LYS A 174 28.79 -10.83 25.63
N ILE A 175 29.71 -9.88 25.82
CA ILE A 175 30.18 -8.95 24.79
C ILE A 175 31.40 -9.50 24.04
N VAL A 176 32.37 -10.07 24.76
CA VAL A 176 33.65 -10.51 24.18
C VAL A 176 33.90 -11.98 24.45
N GLY A 177 33.87 -12.40 25.72
CA GLY A 177 34.35 -13.73 26.13
C GLY A 177 33.62 -14.90 25.46
N ALA A 178 32.32 -15.04 25.72
CA ALA A 178 31.54 -16.15 25.17
C ALA A 178 31.45 -16.12 23.62
N PRO A 179 31.16 -14.97 22.98
CA PRO A 179 31.14 -14.91 21.52
C PRO A 179 32.49 -15.20 20.85
N MET A 180 33.61 -14.78 21.46
CA MET A 180 34.93 -15.07 20.91
C MET A 180 35.26 -16.56 21.01
N HIS A 181 34.82 -17.23 22.08
CA HIS A 181 34.92 -18.70 22.18
C HIS A 181 34.22 -19.37 21.00
N ASP A 182 32.94 -19.04 20.78
CA ASP A 182 32.13 -19.63 19.72
C ASP A 182 32.74 -19.35 18.33
N LEU A 183 33.20 -18.12 18.07
CA LEU A 183 33.83 -17.78 16.78
C LEU A 183 35.10 -18.59 16.52
N LEU A 184 36.00 -18.72 17.49
CA LEU A 184 37.23 -19.50 17.33
C LEU A 184 36.91 -20.98 17.13
N LEU A 185 35.92 -21.50 17.85
CA LEU A 185 35.45 -22.89 17.73
C LEU A 185 34.93 -23.16 16.31
N TRP A 186 34.04 -22.30 15.81
CA TRP A 186 33.48 -22.42 14.45
C TRP A 186 34.49 -22.09 13.34
N ASN A 187 35.65 -21.52 13.68
CA ASN A 187 36.82 -21.40 12.79
C ASN A 187 37.86 -22.52 13.04
N HIS A 188 37.42 -23.65 13.57
CA HIS A 188 38.18 -24.90 13.73
C HIS A 188 39.38 -24.84 14.69
N ALA A 189 39.38 -23.91 15.65
CA ALA A 189 40.34 -23.96 16.76
C ALA A 189 39.89 -24.93 17.87
N THR A 190 40.84 -25.46 18.63
CA THR A 190 40.56 -26.04 19.94
C THR A 190 40.55 -24.90 20.96
N VAL A 191 39.40 -24.62 21.57
CA VAL A 191 39.22 -23.41 22.40
C VAL A 191 39.10 -23.74 23.88
N THR A 192 39.89 -23.08 24.73
CA THR A 192 39.75 -23.10 26.19
C THR A 192 39.28 -21.72 26.67
N THR A 193 38.15 -21.68 27.38
CA THR A 193 37.68 -20.45 28.04
C THR A 193 38.18 -20.40 29.47
N CYS A 194 38.91 -19.33 29.79
CA CYS A 194 39.47 -19.06 31.10
C CYS A 194 38.79 -17.85 31.75
N HIS A 195 38.86 -17.75 33.06
CA HIS A 195 38.27 -16.65 33.83
C HIS A 195 39.04 -16.44 35.15
N SER A 196 38.69 -15.39 35.91
CA SER A 196 39.39 -15.04 37.16
C SER A 196 39.42 -16.12 38.25
N LYS A 197 38.59 -17.17 38.13
CA LYS A 197 38.56 -18.33 39.03
C LYS A 197 39.21 -19.60 38.44
N THR A 198 39.89 -19.51 37.29
CA THR A 198 40.60 -20.65 36.68
C THR A 198 41.81 -20.98 37.55
N ALA A 199 41.95 -22.25 37.97
CA ALA A 199 42.92 -22.66 38.98
C ALA A 199 44.38 -22.44 38.54
N ASP A 200 44.75 -22.88 37.34
CA ASP A 200 46.08 -22.65 36.74
C ASP A 200 45.94 -21.78 35.49
N LEU A 201 45.62 -20.50 35.70
CA LEU A 201 45.50 -19.55 34.61
C LEU A 201 46.82 -19.39 33.82
N PRO A 202 48.01 -19.26 34.44
CA PRO A 202 49.28 -19.18 33.71
C PRO A 202 49.56 -20.42 32.84
N GLY A 203 49.31 -21.63 33.35
CA GLY A 203 49.52 -22.86 32.60
C GLY A 203 48.57 -23.02 31.41
N GLU A 204 47.32 -22.54 31.50
CA GLU A 204 46.42 -22.50 30.35
C GLU A 204 46.88 -21.47 29.31
N VAL A 205 47.28 -20.26 29.74
CA VAL A 205 47.81 -19.22 28.83
C VAL A 205 49.06 -19.70 28.08
N GLY A 206 49.94 -20.45 28.74
CA GLY A 206 51.15 -21.01 28.13
C GLY A 206 50.92 -22.04 27.03
N LYS A 207 49.70 -22.55 26.89
CA LYS A 207 49.31 -23.49 25.82
C LYS A 207 48.79 -22.79 24.56
N ALA A 208 48.47 -21.50 24.64
CA ALA A 208 47.77 -20.75 23.61
C ALA A 208 48.67 -20.43 22.40
N ASP A 209 48.28 -20.89 21.21
CA ASP A 209 48.81 -20.33 19.96
C ASP A 209 48.16 -18.97 19.65
N ILE A 210 46.89 -18.81 20.04
CA ILE A 210 46.10 -17.59 19.93
C ILE A 210 45.54 -17.28 21.31
N LEU A 211 45.87 -16.12 21.86
CA LEU A 211 45.44 -15.65 23.16
C LEU A 211 44.56 -14.40 22.99
N VAL A 212 43.31 -14.47 23.44
CA VAL A 212 42.39 -13.33 23.46
C VAL A 212 42.05 -12.98 24.90
N VAL A 213 42.26 -11.75 25.32
CA VAL A 213 42.12 -11.32 26.71
C VAL A 213 41.08 -10.19 26.81
N GLY A 214 40.05 -10.41 27.64
CA GLY A 214 38.98 -9.46 27.92
C GLY A 214 38.35 -9.74 29.28
N ILE A 215 39.17 -9.63 30.34
CA ILE A 215 38.80 -9.91 31.73
C ILE A 215 38.48 -8.64 32.54
N GLY A 216 38.84 -7.46 32.02
CA GLY A 216 38.57 -6.17 32.67
C GLY A 216 39.41 -5.95 33.92
N LYS A 217 40.69 -6.38 33.89
CA LYS A 217 41.66 -6.19 34.96
C LYS A 217 42.99 -5.76 34.38
N ALA A 218 43.37 -4.52 34.66
CA ALA A 218 44.59 -3.88 34.16
C ALA A 218 45.83 -4.78 34.33
N GLU A 219 46.55 -5.03 33.23
CA GLU A 219 47.85 -5.70 33.20
C GLU A 219 47.92 -7.03 33.97
N MET A 220 46.79 -7.74 34.10
CA MET A 220 46.70 -9.01 34.82
C MET A 220 47.53 -10.11 34.15
N VAL A 221 47.46 -10.22 32.82
CA VAL A 221 48.21 -11.23 32.06
C VAL A 221 49.64 -10.77 31.86
N LYS A 222 50.60 -11.53 32.39
CA LYS A 222 52.02 -11.22 32.31
C LYS A 222 52.68 -11.91 31.12
N GLY A 223 53.79 -11.34 30.63
CA GLY A 223 54.47 -11.83 29.44
C GLY A 223 55.00 -13.25 29.61
N GLU A 224 55.50 -13.59 30.79
CA GLU A 224 56.01 -14.92 31.16
C GLU A 224 54.96 -16.04 31.09
N TRP A 225 53.66 -15.71 31.04
CA TRP A 225 52.60 -16.71 30.87
C TRP A 225 52.38 -17.05 29.39
N ILE A 226 52.82 -16.18 28.47
CA ILE A 226 52.47 -16.25 27.05
C ILE A 226 53.42 -17.20 26.33
N LYS A 227 52.85 -18.13 25.56
CA LYS A 227 53.62 -19.01 24.68
C LYS A 227 54.44 -18.20 23.68
N LYS A 228 55.72 -18.53 23.55
CA LYS A 228 56.61 -17.88 22.59
C LYS A 228 56.06 -17.99 21.16
N GLY A 229 55.93 -16.85 20.48
CA GLY A 229 55.40 -16.78 19.11
C GLY A 229 53.88 -16.74 19.00
N ALA A 230 53.13 -16.71 20.11
CA ALA A 230 51.67 -16.62 20.09
C ALA A 230 51.15 -15.31 19.50
N VAL A 231 49.92 -15.36 18.98
CA VAL A 231 49.14 -14.16 18.63
C VAL A 231 48.39 -13.69 19.86
N VAL A 232 48.61 -12.45 20.30
CA VAL A 232 47.99 -11.88 21.50
C VAL A 232 47.06 -10.73 21.13
N ILE A 233 45.77 -10.90 21.41
CA ILE A 233 44.72 -9.90 21.21
C ILE A 233 44.22 -9.42 22.57
N ASP A 234 44.53 -8.18 22.91
CA ASP A 234 44.10 -7.52 24.15
C ASP A 234 42.88 -6.64 23.87
N CYS A 235 41.72 -7.07 24.39
CA CYS A 235 40.45 -6.37 24.30
C CYS A 235 40.17 -5.49 25.52
N GLY A 236 40.99 -5.58 26.57
CA GLY A 236 40.81 -4.85 27.81
C GLY A 236 41.06 -3.36 27.62
N ILE A 237 40.26 -2.53 28.29
CA ILE A 237 40.51 -1.08 28.42
C ILE A 237 40.37 -0.72 29.89
N ASN A 238 41.49 -0.37 30.49
CA ASN A 238 41.58 0.02 31.89
C ASN A 238 42.37 1.33 32.00
N HIS A 239 42.26 1.98 33.16
CA HIS A 239 43.05 3.16 33.49
C HIS A 239 43.90 2.87 34.72
N ILE A 240 45.18 3.21 34.66
CA ILE A 240 46.05 3.22 35.83
C ILE A 240 46.60 4.65 36.05
N PRO A 241 46.91 5.04 37.29
CA PRO A 241 47.50 6.34 37.58
C PRO A 241 48.78 6.58 36.76
N ASP A 242 48.90 7.77 36.19
CA ASP A 242 50.10 8.21 35.45
C ASP A 242 50.16 9.74 35.47
N ASP A 243 50.99 10.26 36.36
CA ASP A 243 51.18 11.71 36.56
C ASP A 243 51.85 12.39 35.34
N THR A 244 52.39 11.62 34.38
CA THR A 244 52.94 12.16 33.13
C THR A 244 51.86 12.50 32.10
N LYS A 245 50.60 12.09 32.33
CA LYS A 245 49.46 12.39 31.46
C LYS A 245 48.64 13.54 32.05
N ALA A 246 48.14 14.43 31.19
CA ALA A 246 47.26 15.53 31.60
C ALA A 246 45.98 15.07 32.33
N SER A 247 45.52 13.85 32.07
CA SER A 247 44.39 13.20 32.75
C SER A 247 44.73 12.57 34.11
N GLY A 248 46.00 12.59 34.53
CA GLY A 248 46.51 11.86 35.71
C GLY A 248 46.43 10.33 35.61
N LYS A 249 46.08 9.81 34.42
CA LYS A 249 45.82 8.40 34.16
C LYS A 249 46.27 8.02 32.76
N ARG A 250 46.88 6.83 32.61
CA ARG A 250 47.16 6.21 31.31
C ARG A 250 46.21 5.05 31.04
N VAL A 251 45.86 4.86 29.77
CA VAL A 251 45.04 3.75 29.29
C VAL A 251 45.95 2.53 29.08
N VAL A 252 45.59 1.39 29.67
CA VAL A 252 46.29 0.11 29.52
C VAL A 252 45.30 -1.02 29.29
N GLY A 253 45.77 -2.11 28.71
CA GLY A 253 44.96 -3.31 28.48
C GLY A 253 44.94 -4.26 29.66
N ASP A 254 44.39 -5.45 29.44
CA ASP A 254 44.43 -6.54 30.43
C ASP A 254 45.78 -7.29 30.41
N VAL A 255 46.58 -7.09 29.36
CA VAL A 255 47.91 -7.67 29.18
C VAL A 255 48.98 -6.64 29.51
N HIS A 256 49.99 -7.03 30.29
CA HIS A 256 51.17 -6.20 30.52
C HIS A 256 52.01 -6.11 29.23
N TYR A 257 51.76 -5.04 28.45
CA TYR A 257 52.23 -4.90 27.07
C TYR A 257 53.74 -5.03 26.91
N ALA A 258 54.53 -4.44 27.81
CA ALA A 258 55.99 -4.45 27.73
C ALA A 258 56.57 -5.87 27.78
N SER A 259 56.17 -6.68 28.76
CA SER A 259 56.64 -8.06 28.89
C SER A 259 56.04 -8.98 27.82
N ALA A 260 54.79 -8.75 27.41
CA ALA A 260 54.14 -9.58 26.41
C ALA A 260 54.76 -9.42 25.01
N LYS A 261 55.20 -8.19 24.67
CA LYS A 261 55.87 -7.89 23.39
C LYS A 261 57.20 -8.63 23.21
N GLU A 262 57.83 -9.07 24.28
CA GLU A 262 59.08 -9.85 24.21
C GLU A 262 58.85 -11.33 23.88
N GLN A 263 57.66 -11.86 24.18
CA GLN A 263 57.31 -13.28 24.01
C GLN A 263 56.41 -13.54 22.80
N ALA A 264 55.42 -12.68 22.56
CA ALA A 264 54.45 -12.86 21.50
C ALA A 264 55.09 -12.78 20.11
N GLY A 265 54.52 -13.50 19.14
CA GLY A 265 54.82 -13.30 17.72
C GLY A 265 54.12 -12.05 17.19
N PHE A 266 52.87 -11.84 17.64
CA PHE A 266 52.05 -10.69 17.30
C PHE A 266 51.30 -10.17 18.52
N ILE A 267 51.13 -8.85 18.64
CA ILE A 267 50.42 -8.23 19.76
C ILE A 267 49.64 -7.00 19.33
N THR A 268 48.41 -6.83 19.85
CA THR A 268 47.63 -5.60 19.68
C THR A 268 48.01 -4.53 20.71
N PRO A 269 48.13 -3.25 20.33
CA PRO A 269 48.38 -2.17 21.29
C PRO A 269 47.09 -1.74 22.01
N VAL A 270 47.21 -1.25 23.24
CA VAL A 270 46.12 -0.60 23.96
C VAL A 270 46.59 0.78 24.43
N PRO A 271 46.00 1.90 23.94
CA PRO A 271 44.92 1.99 22.95
C PRO A 271 45.42 1.74 21.51
N GLY A 272 44.49 1.55 20.57
CA GLY A 272 44.78 1.47 19.12
C GLY A 272 44.68 0.08 18.49
N GLY A 273 44.44 -0.96 19.29
CA GLY A 273 44.16 -2.33 18.87
C GLY A 273 42.67 -2.57 18.61
N VAL A 274 41.99 -3.27 19.52
CA VAL A 274 40.63 -3.80 19.30
C VAL A 274 39.53 -2.71 19.25
N GLY A 275 39.69 -1.59 19.97
CA GLY A 275 38.68 -0.52 20.04
C GLY A 275 38.27 0.05 18.67
N PRO A 276 39.21 0.55 17.84
CA PRO A 276 38.92 0.99 16.46
C PRO A 276 38.23 -0.08 15.61
N MET A 277 38.60 -1.35 15.79
CA MET A 277 37.98 -2.47 15.07
C MET A 277 36.53 -2.70 15.47
N THR A 278 36.18 -2.48 16.74
CA THR A 278 34.79 -2.59 17.21
C THR A 278 33.89 -1.61 16.45
N VAL A 279 34.32 -0.35 16.30
CA VAL A 279 33.57 0.65 15.52
C VAL A 279 33.51 0.27 14.04
N ALA A 280 34.61 -0.21 13.45
CA ALA A 280 34.62 -0.63 12.04
C ALA A 280 33.70 -1.83 11.78
N MET A 281 33.63 -2.80 12.69
CA MET A 281 32.74 -3.96 12.57
C MET A 281 31.27 -3.59 12.78
N LEU A 282 30.96 -2.60 13.63
CA LEU A 282 29.61 -2.05 13.73
C LEU A 282 29.15 -1.45 12.39
N MET A 283 30.03 -0.69 11.73
CA MET A 283 29.75 -0.19 10.38
C MET A 283 29.61 -1.33 9.37
N ALA A 284 30.46 -2.36 9.45
CA ALA A 284 30.38 -3.52 8.58
C ALA A 284 29.05 -4.26 8.71
N ASN A 285 28.58 -4.50 9.94
CA ASN A 285 27.28 -5.10 10.21
C ASN A 285 26.13 -4.21 9.72
N THR A 286 26.23 -2.88 9.87
CA THR A 286 25.23 -1.93 9.34
C THR A 286 25.15 -2.01 7.81
N VAL A 287 26.30 -2.01 7.12
CA VAL A 287 26.37 -2.15 5.66
C VAL A 287 25.84 -3.52 5.22
N LEU A 288 26.17 -4.59 5.94
CA LEU A 288 25.65 -5.94 5.69
C LEU A 288 24.12 -5.99 5.84
N SER A 289 23.57 -5.38 6.89
CA SER A 289 22.12 -5.29 7.09
C SER A 289 21.45 -4.52 5.93
N ALA A 290 22.03 -3.39 5.52
CA ALA A 290 21.53 -2.63 4.38
C ALA A 290 21.61 -3.42 3.05
N LYS A 291 22.67 -4.22 2.83
CA LYS A 291 22.75 -5.15 1.69
C LYS A 291 21.61 -6.18 1.72
N ARG A 292 21.42 -6.85 2.87
CA ARG A 292 20.33 -7.82 3.06
C ARG A 292 18.96 -7.18 2.85
N PHE A 293 18.77 -5.93 3.28
CA PHE A 293 17.55 -5.17 3.04
C PHE A 293 17.30 -4.93 1.55
N LEU A 294 18.30 -4.45 0.80
CA LEU A 294 18.20 -4.27 -0.66
C LEU A 294 18.01 -5.60 -1.41
N GLU A 295 18.53 -6.70 -0.89
CA GLU A 295 18.34 -8.04 -1.47
C GLU A 295 16.93 -8.58 -1.25
N SER A 296 16.36 -8.35 -0.06
CA SER A 296 15.00 -8.79 0.28
C SER A 296 13.91 -7.89 -0.30
N HIS A 297 14.19 -6.61 -0.53
CA HIS A 297 13.22 -5.61 -1.00
C HIS A 297 13.49 -5.15 -2.44
N GLN A 298 14.19 -5.97 -3.22
CA GLN A 298 14.47 -5.70 -4.62
C GLN A 298 13.20 -5.75 -5.46
N PRO A 299 12.97 -4.78 -6.36
CA PRO A 299 11.93 -4.91 -7.36
C PRO A 299 12.15 -6.17 -8.20
N GLY A 300 11.16 -7.06 -8.26
CA GLY A 300 11.31 -8.34 -8.92
C GLY A 300 10.23 -9.34 -8.52
N LYS A 301 10.48 -10.62 -8.81
CA LYS A 301 9.53 -11.71 -8.56
C LYS A 301 9.31 -11.92 -7.05
N TRP A 302 8.06 -11.83 -6.63
CA TRP A 302 7.67 -12.07 -5.24
C TRP A 302 7.85 -13.54 -4.85
N LYS A 303 8.23 -13.76 -3.59
CA LYS A 303 8.32 -15.10 -2.97
C LYS A 303 7.07 -15.38 -2.14
N ILE A 304 5.90 -15.35 -2.77
CA ILE A 304 4.63 -15.64 -2.09
C ILE A 304 4.47 -17.15 -1.89
N SER A 305 4.10 -17.54 -0.67
CA SER A 305 3.63 -18.88 -0.35
C SER A 305 2.13 -19.00 -0.61
N TYR A 306 1.73 -19.63 -1.71
CA TYR A 306 0.32 -19.74 -2.09
C TYR A 306 -0.42 -20.83 -1.32
N THR A 307 -1.64 -20.53 -0.88
CA THR A 307 -2.52 -21.49 -0.19
C THR A 307 -3.05 -22.52 -1.19
N GLN A 308 -3.03 -23.79 -0.83
CA GLN A 308 -3.61 -24.86 -1.63
C GLN A 308 -5.11 -24.97 -1.38
N LEU A 309 -5.89 -25.20 -2.43
CA LEU A 309 -7.34 -25.38 -2.33
C LEU A 309 -7.69 -26.85 -2.12
N ASP A 310 -8.64 -27.11 -1.24
CA ASP A 310 -9.34 -28.39 -1.12
C ASP A 310 -10.67 -28.32 -1.87
N LEU A 311 -10.68 -28.85 -3.09
CA LEU A 311 -11.84 -28.79 -3.98
C LEU A 311 -12.84 -29.90 -3.64
N GLN A 312 -14.10 -29.50 -3.41
CA GLN A 312 -15.20 -30.39 -3.07
C GLN A 312 -16.22 -30.44 -4.21
N LYS A 313 -16.80 -31.62 -4.44
CA LYS A 313 -17.84 -31.85 -5.45
C LYS A 313 -19.02 -32.60 -4.81
N PRO A 314 -20.25 -32.04 -4.85
CA PRO A 314 -20.64 -30.75 -5.43
C PRO A 314 -20.01 -29.55 -4.71
N VAL A 315 -19.81 -28.44 -5.45
CA VAL A 315 -19.22 -27.21 -4.90
C VAL A 315 -20.10 -26.68 -3.76
N PRO A 316 -19.55 -26.47 -2.54
CA PRO A 316 -20.31 -25.94 -1.41
C PRO A 316 -20.78 -24.50 -1.65
N SER A 317 -21.65 -23.99 -0.78
CA SER A 317 -22.02 -22.58 -0.81
C SER A 317 -20.81 -21.68 -0.54
N ASP A 318 -20.78 -20.48 -1.13
CA ASP A 318 -19.66 -19.54 -1.05
C ASP A 318 -19.15 -19.29 0.38
N ILE A 319 -20.05 -19.10 1.35
CA ILE A 319 -19.67 -18.87 2.76
C ILE A 319 -19.00 -20.08 3.41
N VAL A 320 -19.38 -21.31 3.02
CA VAL A 320 -18.77 -22.54 3.53
C VAL A 320 -17.34 -22.65 3.00
N ILE A 321 -17.12 -22.35 1.72
CA ILE A 321 -15.77 -22.30 1.11
C ILE A 321 -14.91 -21.23 1.79
N SER A 322 -15.44 -20.02 1.99
CA SER A 322 -14.70 -18.95 2.66
C SER A 322 -14.30 -19.32 4.09
N ARG A 323 -15.14 -20.06 4.83
CA ARG A 323 -14.86 -20.47 6.23
C ARG A 323 -13.99 -21.71 6.35
N SER A 324 -13.91 -22.56 5.31
CA SER A 324 -13.04 -23.73 5.32
C SER A 324 -11.56 -23.38 5.10
N CYS A 325 -11.27 -22.19 4.57
CA CYS A 325 -9.91 -21.71 4.37
C CYS A 325 -9.44 -20.88 5.56
N VAL A 326 -8.26 -21.20 6.11
CA VAL A 326 -7.58 -20.33 7.08
C VAL A 326 -6.78 -19.29 6.29
N PRO A 327 -7.12 -17.98 6.37
CA PRO A 327 -6.38 -16.95 5.67
C PRO A 327 -4.94 -16.84 6.21
N LYS A 328 -3.99 -16.51 5.33
CA LYS A 328 -2.64 -16.12 5.76
C LYS A 328 -2.73 -14.88 6.63
N SER A 329 -1.83 -14.73 7.61
CA SER A 329 -1.67 -13.44 8.30
C SER A 329 -1.45 -12.33 7.27
N ILE A 330 -2.23 -11.27 7.34
CA ILE A 330 -2.16 -10.17 6.37
C ILE A 330 -0.81 -9.45 6.42
N ASP A 331 -0.20 -9.40 7.60
CA ASP A 331 1.15 -8.89 7.83
C ASP A 331 2.20 -9.75 7.11
N HIS A 332 2.02 -11.07 7.06
CA HIS A 332 2.89 -11.95 6.29
C HIS A 332 2.70 -11.72 4.78
N LEU A 333 1.46 -11.64 4.29
CA LEU A 333 1.20 -11.33 2.88
C LEU A 333 1.79 -9.99 2.46
N ALA A 334 1.66 -8.96 3.31
CA ALA A 334 2.20 -7.64 3.06
C ALA A 334 3.72 -7.68 2.81
N ARG A 335 4.47 -8.41 3.66
CA ARG A 335 5.92 -8.60 3.46
C ARG A 335 6.24 -9.34 2.17
N GLU A 336 5.50 -10.40 1.84
CA GLU A 336 5.75 -11.17 0.61
C GLU A 336 5.55 -10.36 -0.67
N VAL A 337 4.68 -9.35 -0.65
CA VAL A 337 4.44 -8.43 -1.79
C VAL A 337 5.35 -7.19 -1.76
N GLY A 338 6.26 -7.09 -0.80
CA GLY A 338 7.23 -5.99 -0.69
C GLY A 338 6.71 -4.71 -0.02
N LEU A 339 5.64 -4.81 0.78
CA LEU A 339 5.23 -3.75 1.70
C LEU A 339 6.09 -3.77 2.96
N LEU A 340 6.48 -2.58 3.41
CA LEU A 340 7.26 -2.39 4.63
C LEU A 340 6.34 -2.31 5.85
N SER A 341 6.84 -2.66 7.04
CA SER A 341 6.03 -2.67 8.26
C SER A 341 5.40 -1.30 8.56
N ASP A 342 6.13 -0.20 8.32
CA ASP A 342 5.65 1.18 8.51
C ASP A 342 4.68 1.66 7.42
N GLU A 343 4.50 0.88 6.36
CA GLU A 343 3.53 1.14 5.28
C GLU A 343 2.19 0.43 5.50
N VAL A 344 2.04 -0.35 6.58
CA VAL A 344 0.91 -1.23 6.82
C VAL A 344 0.28 -0.97 8.18
N GLU A 345 -1.02 -0.64 8.20
CA GLU A 345 -1.81 -0.50 9.42
C GLU A 345 -2.73 -1.72 9.56
N LEU A 346 -2.47 -2.60 10.55
CA LEU A 346 -3.22 -3.84 10.71
C LEU A 346 -4.64 -3.60 11.27
N TYR A 347 -5.63 -4.27 10.69
CA TYR A 347 -7.03 -4.31 11.15
C TYR A 347 -7.41 -5.74 11.51
N GLY A 348 -6.86 -6.24 12.63
CA GLY A 348 -6.90 -7.66 12.95
C GLY A 348 -5.83 -8.44 12.18
N LYS A 349 -6.07 -9.74 11.94
CA LYS A 349 -5.07 -10.63 11.31
C LYS A 349 -5.24 -10.82 9.81
N THR A 350 -6.37 -10.38 9.25
CA THR A 350 -6.86 -10.77 7.92
C THR A 350 -6.95 -9.61 6.93
N LYS A 351 -6.82 -8.36 7.40
CA LYS A 351 -6.92 -7.14 6.60
C LYS A 351 -6.04 -6.02 7.18
N ALA A 352 -5.58 -5.14 6.31
CA ALA A 352 -4.76 -3.98 6.69
C ALA A 352 -5.03 -2.79 5.79
N LYS A 353 -4.74 -1.56 6.24
CA LYS A 353 -4.67 -0.38 5.37
C LYS A 353 -3.22 -0.16 4.91
N VAL A 354 -3.05 0.29 3.66
CA VAL A 354 -1.72 0.61 3.11
C VAL A 354 -1.51 2.12 3.04
N GLN A 355 -0.41 2.58 3.61
CA GLN A 355 -0.04 4.00 3.67
C GLN A 355 0.29 4.56 2.29
N LEU A 356 -0.02 5.84 2.07
CA LEU A 356 0.31 6.53 0.83
C LEU A 356 1.81 6.88 0.69
N SER A 357 2.61 6.73 1.76
CA SER A 357 4.07 6.93 1.74
C SER A 357 4.76 6.02 0.72
N ILE A 358 4.18 4.85 0.44
CA ILE A 358 4.70 3.90 -0.55
C ILE A 358 4.87 4.52 -1.93
N MET A 359 3.98 5.43 -2.32
CA MET A 359 4.05 6.09 -3.63
C MET A 359 5.30 6.96 -3.78
N LYS A 360 5.84 7.49 -2.67
CA LYS A 360 7.12 8.21 -2.68
C LYS A 360 8.29 7.25 -2.82
N ARG A 361 8.26 6.13 -2.09
CA ARG A 361 9.31 5.10 -2.15
C ARG A 361 9.40 4.47 -3.54
N MET A 362 8.26 4.17 -4.15
CA MET A 362 8.19 3.49 -5.44
C MET A 362 8.11 4.44 -6.65
N GLN A 363 8.42 5.72 -6.47
CA GLN A 363 8.26 6.71 -7.55
C GLN A 363 9.05 6.35 -8.82
N ALA A 364 10.26 5.79 -8.67
CA ALA A 364 11.13 5.40 -9.78
C ALA A 364 10.79 4.03 -10.40
N GLN A 365 9.95 3.22 -9.75
CA GLN A 365 9.58 1.89 -10.22
C GLN A 365 8.61 2.02 -11.41
N PRO A 366 8.86 1.38 -12.57
CA PRO A 366 7.91 1.36 -13.67
C PRO A 366 6.60 0.65 -13.29
N ASP A 367 5.47 1.11 -13.84
CA ASP A 367 4.17 0.47 -13.64
C ASP A 367 4.10 -0.88 -14.35
N GLY A 368 3.36 -1.83 -13.78
CA GLY A 368 3.02 -3.09 -14.42
C GLY A 368 1.93 -3.01 -15.49
N LYS A 369 1.48 -4.17 -15.93
CA LYS A 369 0.41 -4.32 -16.91
C LYS A 369 -0.96 -4.15 -16.25
N TYR A 370 -1.81 -3.33 -16.87
CA TYR A 370 -3.12 -2.99 -16.32
C TYR A 370 -4.25 -3.66 -17.09
N VAL A 371 -5.00 -4.55 -16.45
CA VAL A 371 -6.06 -5.36 -17.04
C VAL A 371 -7.40 -4.97 -16.44
N VAL A 372 -8.40 -4.68 -17.28
CA VAL A 372 -9.77 -4.40 -16.83
C VAL A 372 -10.70 -5.56 -17.19
N VAL A 373 -11.39 -6.08 -16.18
CA VAL A 373 -12.45 -7.07 -16.34
C VAL A 373 -13.80 -6.36 -16.44
N THR A 374 -14.55 -6.69 -17.48
CA THR A 374 -15.90 -6.21 -17.72
C THR A 374 -16.75 -7.40 -18.20
N GLY A 375 -17.99 -7.16 -18.63
CA GLY A 375 -18.84 -8.21 -19.15
C GLY A 375 -19.77 -7.73 -20.23
N ILE A 376 -20.52 -8.68 -20.78
CA ILE A 376 -21.70 -8.39 -21.61
C ILE A 376 -22.74 -7.60 -20.81
N THR A 377 -23.79 -7.13 -21.49
CA THR A 377 -24.89 -6.44 -20.82
C THR A 377 -25.49 -7.36 -19.74
N PRO A 378 -25.58 -6.92 -18.47
CA PRO A 378 -26.05 -7.77 -17.38
C PRO A 378 -27.43 -8.38 -17.60
N THR A 379 -27.56 -9.64 -17.17
CA THR A 379 -28.82 -10.38 -17.11
C THR A 379 -29.10 -10.86 -15.67
N PRO A 380 -30.36 -11.17 -15.30
CA PRO A 380 -30.67 -11.76 -14.00
C PRO A 380 -29.98 -13.12 -13.73
N LEU A 381 -29.47 -13.78 -14.77
CA LEU A 381 -28.78 -15.08 -14.69
C LEU A 381 -27.35 -14.96 -14.16
N GLY A 382 -26.75 -13.76 -14.23
CA GLY A 382 -25.42 -13.46 -13.75
C GLY A 382 -24.30 -13.91 -14.68
N GLU A 383 -23.28 -13.06 -14.83
CA GLU A 383 -22.12 -13.34 -15.69
C GLU A 383 -20.89 -13.82 -14.90
N GLY A 384 -20.78 -13.48 -13.62
CA GLY A 384 -19.64 -13.85 -12.78
C GLY A 384 -18.38 -12.99 -12.98
N LYS A 385 -18.51 -11.69 -13.27
CA LYS A 385 -17.37 -10.78 -13.51
C LYS A 385 -16.33 -10.75 -12.37
N SER A 386 -16.78 -10.56 -11.14
CA SER A 386 -15.87 -10.53 -9.98
C SER A 386 -15.25 -11.90 -9.73
N THR A 387 -15.98 -12.98 -9.99
CA THR A 387 -15.46 -14.35 -9.95
C THR A 387 -14.32 -14.53 -10.95
N THR A 388 -14.47 -14.02 -12.17
CA THR A 388 -13.40 -14.03 -13.19
C THR A 388 -12.22 -13.14 -12.82
N THR A 389 -12.46 -11.98 -12.20
CA THR A 389 -11.40 -11.10 -11.71
C THR A 389 -10.51 -11.83 -10.72
N ILE A 390 -11.11 -12.49 -9.72
CA ILE A 390 -10.37 -13.25 -8.71
C ILE A 390 -9.74 -14.51 -9.30
N GLY A 391 -10.46 -15.26 -10.15
CA GLY A 391 -9.95 -16.46 -10.81
C GLY A 391 -8.74 -16.17 -11.71
N LEU A 392 -8.76 -15.05 -12.44
CA LEU A 392 -7.63 -14.60 -13.26
C LEU A 392 -6.41 -14.24 -12.40
N VAL A 393 -6.62 -13.55 -11.28
CA VAL A 393 -5.53 -13.19 -10.34
C VAL A 393 -4.93 -14.43 -9.71
N GLN A 394 -5.76 -15.39 -9.30
CA GLN A 394 -5.35 -16.70 -8.83
C GLN A 394 -4.53 -17.45 -9.90
N ALA A 395 -5.01 -17.51 -11.14
CA ALA A 395 -4.28 -18.12 -12.25
C ALA A 395 -2.90 -17.48 -12.49
N LEU A 396 -2.84 -16.16 -12.63
CA LEU A 396 -1.59 -15.43 -12.87
C LEU A 396 -0.60 -15.61 -11.71
N GLY A 397 -1.06 -15.56 -10.46
CA GLY A 397 -0.17 -15.64 -9.30
C GLY A 397 0.10 -17.06 -8.83
N ALA A 398 -0.93 -17.79 -8.39
CA ALA A 398 -0.76 -19.09 -7.75
C ALA A 398 -0.32 -20.18 -8.74
N HIS A 399 -0.72 -20.08 -10.01
CA HIS A 399 -0.44 -21.12 -11.02
C HIS A 399 0.66 -20.71 -12.00
N MET A 400 0.67 -19.47 -12.50
CA MET A 400 1.69 -18.97 -13.43
C MET A 400 2.90 -18.30 -12.74
N LYS A 401 2.82 -18.08 -11.42
CA LYS A 401 3.89 -17.49 -10.60
C LYS A 401 4.32 -16.10 -11.08
N LEU A 402 3.38 -15.28 -11.53
CA LEU A 402 3.60 -13.87 -11.87
C LEU A 402 3.21 -12.98 -10.68
N ASN A 403 3.85 -11.82 -10.56
CA ASN A 403 3.39 -10.81 -9.61
C ASN A 403 2.03 -10.29 -10.07
N VAL A 404 1.02 -10.38 -9.20
CA VAL A 404 -0.32 -9.96 -9.57
C VAL A 404 -1.10 -9.42 -8.38
N PHE A 405 -1.90 -8.38 -8.62
CA PHE A 405 -2.82 -7.78 -7.66
C PHE A 405 -4.24 -7.74 -8.23
N ALA A 406 -5.25 -7.97 -7.38
CA ALA A 406 -6.63 -7.64 -7.70
C ALA A 406 -7.00 -6.27 -7.11
N CYS A 407 -7.67 -5.39 -7.86
CA CYS A 407 -8.23 -4.14 -7.33
C CYS A 407 -9.75 -4.13 -7.49
N VAL A 408 -10.48 -4.39 -6.41
CA VAL A 408 -11.94 -4.53 -6.42
C VAL A 408 -12.63 -3.48 -5.56
N ARG A 409 -13.93 -3.31 -5.79
CA ARG A 409 -14.76 -2.37 -5.04
C ARG A 409 -15.15 -2.93 -3.68
N GLN A 410 -15.25 -2.06 -2.69
CA GLN A 410 -15.92 -2.38 -1.45
C GLN A 410 -17.45 -2.44 -1.68
N PRO A 411 -18.13 -3.52 -1.30
CA PRO A 411 -19.58 -3.59 -1.39
C PRO A 411 -20.23 -2.73 -0.30
N SER A 412 -21.42 -2.21 -0.59
CA SER A 412 -22.31 -1.65 0.44
C SER A 412 -22.83 -2.78 1.33
N GLN A 413 -22.93 -2.54 2.64
CA GLN A 413 -23.49 -3.53 3.57
C GLN A 413 -25.02 -3.63 3.45
N GLY A 414 -25.69 -2.57 2.97
CA GLY A 414 -27.15 -2.51 2.89
C GLY A 414 -27.77 -3.67 2.10
N PRO A 415 -27.31 -3.96 0.86
CA PRO A 415 -27.74 -5.11 0.07
C PRO A 415 -27.51 -6.47 0.72
N THR A 416 -26.47 -6.63 1.56
CA THR A 416 -26.12 -7.88 2.25
C THR A 416 -27.28 -8.41 3.10
N PHE A 417 -28.07 -7.51 3.70
CA PHE A 417 -29.24 -7.85 4.52
C PHE A 417 -30.56 -7.96 3.72
N GLY A 418 -30.48 -7.86 2.39
CA GLY A 418 -31.61 -7.97 1.47
C GLY A 418 -31.55 -9.24 0.61
N ILE A 419 -31.74 -9.08 -0.70
CA ILE A 419 -31.79 -10.19 -1.68
C ILE A 419 -30.40 -10.59 -2.19
N LYS A 420 -29.42 -9.67 -2.14
CA LYS A 420 -28.07 -9.92 -2.66
C LYS A 420 -27.17 -10.40 -1.53
N GLY A 421 -26.94 -11.71 -1.44
CA GLY A 421 -25.80 -12.24 -0.70
C GLY A 421 -24.51 -11.67 -1.31
N GLY A 422 -23.75 -10.93 -0.52
CA GLY A 422 -22.53 -10.28 -0.99
C GLY A 422 -21.44 -11.32 -1.21
N ALA A 423 -20.85 -11.39 -2.40
CA ALA A 423 -19.68 -12.21 -2.62
C ALA A 423 -18.63 -11.42 -3.40
N ALA A 424 -17.42 -11.43 -2.87
CA ALA A 424 -16.21 -10.87 -3.48
C ALA A 424 -15.67 -11.81 -4.57
N GLY A 425 -16.53 -12.19 -5.52
CA GLY A 425 -16.31 -13.34 -6.40
C GLY A 425 -17.37 -14.43 -6.19
N GLY A 426 -17.00 -15.70 -6.33
CA GLY A 426 -17.87 -16.85 -6.04
C GLY A 426 -17.15 -18.20 -6.19
N GLY A 427 -17.67 -19.24 -5.54
CA GLY A 427 -17.08 -20.58 -5.56
C GLY A 427 -15.65 -20.58 -5.00
N TYR A 428 -14.70 -21.17 -5.71
CA TYR A 428 -13.29 -21.20 -5.33
C TYR A 428 -12.48 -19.96 -5.77
N SER A 429 -13.16 -18.95 -6.33
CA SER A 429 -12.57 -17.67 -6.71
C SER A 429 -13.21 -16.51 -5.96
N GLN A 430 -12.76 -16.30 -4.73
CA GLN A 430 -13.28 -15.30 -3.79
C GLN A 430 -12.17 -14.57 -3.04
N VAL A 431 -12.46 -13.34 -2.61
CA VAL A 431 -11.72 -12.64 -1.54
C VAL A 431 -12.20 -13.14 -0.17
N ILE A 432 -11.28 -13.38 0.75
CA ILE A 432 -11.56 -13.88 2.10
C ILE A 432 -10.93 -12.99 3.17
N PRO A 433 -11.53 -12.91 4.38
CA PRO A 433 -12.81 -13.52 4.78
C PRO A 433 -14.03 -12.78 4.19
N MET A 434 -15.01 -13.53 3.70
CA MET A 434 -16.20 -12.99 3.02
C MET A 434 -17.08 -12.12 3.95
N GLU A 435 -17.18 -12.46 5.23
CA GLU A 435 -17.99 -11.70 6.20
C GLU A 435 -17.42 -10.30 6.44
N GLU A 436 -16.10 -10.21 6.60
CA GLU A 436 -15.41 -8.94 6.80
C GLU A 436 -15.50 -8.06 5.54
N PHE A 437 -15.44 -8.68 4.35
CA PHE A 437 -15.58 -8.00 3.07
C PHE A 437 -16.96 -7.33 2.89
N ASN A 438 -18.03 -7.98 3.35
CA ASN A 438 -19.42 -7.55 3.09
C ASN A 438 -20.04 -6.65 4.15
N LEU A 439 -19.37 -6.47 5.29
CA LEU A 439 -19.86 -5.68 6.42
C LEU A 439 -19.07 -4.37 6.54
N HIS A 440 -18.42 -4.16 7.68
CA HIS A 440 -17.80 -2.88 8.01
C HIS A 440 -16.41 -2.69 7.40
N LEU A 441 -15.75 -3.78 6.97
CA LEU A 441 -14.37 -3.82 6.52
C LEU A 441 -13.44 -3.05 7.48
N THR A 442 -13.00 -1.86 7.10
CA THR A 442 -12.13 -0.96 7.88
C THR A 442 -12.80 0.38 8.21
N GLY A 443 -14.10 0.53 7.93
CA GLY A 443 -14.89 1.71 8.28
C GLY A 443 -14.98 2.80 7.20
N ASP A 444 -14.49 2.56 5.98
CA ASP A 444 -14.44 3.58 4.91
C ASP A 444 -15.82 4.14 4.56
N ILE A 445 -16.82 3.28 4.40
CA ILE A 445 -18.21 3.70 4.12
C ILE A 445 -18.81 4.45 5.31
N HIS A 446 -18.42 4.12 6.56
CA HIS A 446 -18.87 4.86 7.74
C HIS A 446 -18.29 6.27 7.77
N ALA A 447 -17.01 6.43 7.42
CA ALA A 447 -16.37 7.74 7.28
C ALA A 447 -17.07 8.60 6.21
N ILE A 448 -17.42 8.00 5.07
CA ILE A 448 -18.18 8.69 4.01
C ILE A 448 -19.57 9.09 4.50
N THR A 449 -20.26 8.21 5.24
CA THR A 449 -21.58 8.50 5.81
C THR A 449 -21.51 9.71 6.75
N ALA A 450 -20.53 9.73 7.65
CA ALA A 450 -20.30 10.84 8.58
C ALA A 450 -19.95 12.14 7.83
N ALA A 451 -19.03 12.09 6.87
CA ALA A 451 -18.62 13.24 6.08
C ALA A 451 -19.77 13.83 5.25
N ASN A 452 -20.54 12.99 4.57
CA ASN A 452 -21.68 13.43 3.77
C ASN A 452 -22.77 14.08 4.62
N ASN A 453 -23.09 13.46 5.78
CA ASN A 453 -24.11 13.98 6.68
C ASN A 453 -23.65 15.24 7.43
N LEU A 454 -22.34 15.44 7.62
CA LEU A 454 -21.78 16.72 8.09
C LEU A 454 -22.05 17.85 7.09
N VAL A 455 -21.87 17.61 5.78
CA VAL A 455 -22.20 18.60 4.74
C VAL A 455 -23.69 18.93 4.79
N ALA A 456 -24.56 17.90 4.84
CA ALA A 456 -26.00 18.11 4.94
C ALA A 456 -26.41 18.92 6.18
N ALA A 457 -25.82 18.64 7.34
CA ALA A 457 -26.05 19.40 8.57
C ALA A 457 -25.57 20.86 8.44
N ALA A 458 -24.42 21.09 7.80
CA ALA A 458 -23.88 22.43 7.59
C ALA A 458 -24.76 23.27 6.65
N ILE A 459 -25.33 22.67 5.59
CA ILE A 459 -26.30 23.32 4.70
C ILE A 459 -27.50 23.82 5.51
N ASP A 460 -28.12 22.95 6.30
CA ASP A 460 -29.34 23.28 7.04
C ASP A 460 -29.08 24.33 8.13
N ALA A 461 -27.99 24.18 8.89
CA ALA A 461 -27.55 25.16 9.87
C ALA A 461 -27.28 26.53 9.22
N ARG A 462 -26.69 26.52 8.01
CA ARG A 462 -26.40 27.74 7.26
C ARG A 462 -27.67 28.45 6.82
N ILE A 463 -28.63 27.74 6.21
CA ILE A 463 -29.93 28.28 5.80
C ILE A 463 -30.65 28.88 7.01
N PHE A 464 -30.73 28.13 8.11
CA PHE A 464 -31.38 28.57 9.34
C PHE A 464 -30.76 29.86 9.90
N HIS A 465 -29.43 29.90 10.09
CA HIS A 465 -28.77 31.08 10.64
C HIS A 465 -28.83 32.30 9.71
N GLU A 466 -28.74 32.11 8.40
CA GLU A 466 -28.93 33.23 7.46
C GLU A 466 -30.36 33.78 7.53
N SER A 467 -31.37 32.93 7.68
CA SER A 467 -32.76 33.37 7.75
C SER A 467 -33.16 34.04 9.07
N THR A 468 -32.39 33.83 10.14
CA THR A 468 -32.73 34.29 11.50
C THR A 468 -31.80 35.38 12.04
N GLN A 469 -30.69 35.69 11.38
CA GLN A 469 -29.66 36.60 11.91
C GLN A 469 -29.27 37.70 10.93
N THR A 470 -28.84 38.83 11.52
CA THR A 470 -28.28 39.96 10.78
C THR A 470 -26.88 39.65 10.26
N ASP A 471 -26.47 40.31 9.18
CA ASP A 471 -25.13 40.13 8.59
C ASP A 471 -24.01 40.45 9.58
N LYS A 472 -24.23 41.42 10.48
CA LYS A 472 -23.28 41.76 11.55
C LYS A 472 -23.11 40.59 12.53
N ALA A 473 -24.20 39.92 12.93
CA ALA A 473 -24.12 38.76 13.81
C ALA A 473 -23.43 37.57 13.12
N LEU A 474 -23.75 37.32 11.85
CA LEU A 474 -23.08 36.28 11.06
C LEU A 474 -21.57 36.54 10.90
N TYR A 475 -21.19 37.78 10.59
CA TYR A 475 -19.79 38.20 10.50
C TYR A 475 -19.05 38.03 11.82
N ASN A 476 -19.67 38.40 12.95
CA ASN A 476 -19.08 38.22 14.28
C ASN A 476 -18.84 36.76 14.66
N ARG A 477 -19.68 35.84 14.18
CA ARG A 477 -19.48 34.40 14.37
C ARG A 477 -18.42 33.82 13.45
N LEU A 478 -18.38 34.26 12.19
CA LEU A 478 -17.38 33.81 11.23
C LEU A 478 -15.98 34.29 11.61
N VAL A 479 -15.84 35.55 12.03
CA VAL A 479 -14.54 36.16 12.36
C VAL A 479 -14.60 36.73 13.77
N PRO A 480 -14.55 35.88 14.82
CA PRO A 480 -14.63 36.34 16.19
C PRO A 480 -13.42 37.22 16.55
N LEU A 481 -13.63 38.13 17.52
CA LEU A 481 -12.54 38.89 18.12
C LEU A 481 -11.74 37.97 19.04
N SER A 482 -10.43 37.87 18.81
CA SER A 482 -9.51 37.13 19.67
C SER A 482 -8.33 38.04 20.04
N GLY A 483 -8.23 38.42 21.30
CA GLY A 483 -7.20 39.36 21.76
C GLY A 483 -7.35 40.78 21.19
N GLY A 484 -8.56 41.21 20.85
CA GLY A 484 -8.85 42.53 20.25
C GLY A 484 -8.68 42.59 18.73
N GLU A 485 -8.11 41.55 18.12
CA GLU A 485 -7.92 41.46 16.66
C GLU A 485 -8.87 40.44 16.03
N ARG A 486 -9.22 40.68 14.76
CA ARG A 486 -9.92 39.71 13.91
C ARG A 486 -8.92 39.10 12.94
N LYS A 487 -8.82 37.77 12.94
CA LYS A 487 -7.95 37.03 12.03
C LYS A 487 -8.81 36.21 11.08
N PHE A 488 -8.55 36.37 9.78
CA PHE A 488 -9.21 35.57 8.75
C PHE A 488 -8.48 34.25 8.58
N SER A 489 -9.24 33.15 8.52
CA SER A 489 -8.69 31.85 8.13
C SER A 489 -8.37 31.81 6.63
N PRO A 490 -7.51 30.88 6.16
CA PRO A 490 -7.26 30.71 4.73
C PRO A 490 -8.53 30.50 3.90
N ILE A 491 -9.49 29.73 4.42
CA ILE A 491 -10.81 29.49 3.81
C ILE A 491 -11.56 30.81 3.61
N GLN A 492 -11.56 31.66 4.64
CA GLN A 492 -12.22 32.96 4.61
C GLN A 492 -11.57 33.93 3.63
N ILE A 493 -10.24 33.92 3.53
CA ILE A 493 -9.50 34.70 2.54
C ILE A 493 -9.85 34.24 1.11
N ASN A 494 -9.91 32.93 0.88
CA ASN A 494 -10.32 32.38 -0.42
C ASN A 494 -11.75 32.80 -0.79
N ARG A 495 -12.66 32.82 0.19
CA ARG A 495 -14.03 33.30 0.02
C ARG A 495 -14.09 34.81 -0.29
N LEU A 496 -13.28 35.63 0.38
CA LEU A 496 -13.16 37.08 0.11
C LEU A 496 -12.72 37.36 -1.34
N LYS A 497 -11.74 36.62 -1.85
CA LYS A 497 -11.24 36.75 -3.24
C LYS A 497 -12.34 36.50 -4.28
N LYS A 498 -13.32 35.63 -3.98
CA LYS A 498 -14.43 35.32 -4.89
C LYS A 498 -15.59 36.32 -4.79
N ARG A 499 -15.85 36.93 -3.62
CA ARG A 499 -17.07 37.73 -3.38
C ARG A 499 -16.83 38.90 -2.39
N PHE A 500 -16.32 40.03 -2.88
CA PHE A 500 -15.97 41.20 -2.05
C PHE A 500 -17.15 41.83 -1.27
N THR A 501 -18.39 41.75 -1.77
CA THR A 501 -19.58 42.41 -1.17
C THR A 501 -20.48 41.49 -0.35
N ARG A 502 -20.22 40.17 -0.27
CA ARG A 502 -21.11 39.16 0.38
C ARG A 502 -20.37 38.14 1.25
N PHE A 503 -19.27 38.52 1.90
CA PHE A 503 -18.47 37.60 2.72
C PHE A 503 -19.29 36.89 3.82
N ALA A 504 -20.19 37.61 4.51
CA ALA A 504 -20.94 37.05 5.65
C ALA A 504 -22.13 36.15 5.26
N ARG A 505 -22.74 36.35 4.08
CA ARG A 505 -23.99 35.69 3.63
C ARG A 505 -23.80 34.99 2.28
N LEU A 506 -24.18 33.73 2.19
CA LEU A 506 -24.12 32.94 0.96
C LEU A 506 -25.36 33.17 0.09
N ASP A 507 -26.50 33.45 0.73
CA ASP A 507 -27.80 33.68 0.10
C ASP A 507 -28.25 32.46 -0.71
N MET A 508 -28.18 31.29 -0.06
CA MET A 508 -28.54 30.00 -0.64
C MET A 508 -30.04 29.95 -0.96
N ASP A 509 -30.38 29.46 -2.15
CA ASP A 509 -31.75 29.10 -2.48
C ASP A 509 -32.06 27.68 -1.96
N PRO A 510 -32.99 27.51 -1.01
CA PRO A 510 -33.33 26.18 -0.50
C PRO A 510 -33.85 25.21 -1.56
N SER A 511 -34.45 25.72 -2.65
CA SER A 511 -34.98 24.89 -3.74
C SER A 511 -33.90 24.35 -4.67
N SER A 512 -32.69 24.92 -4.63
CA SER A 512 -31.56 24.49 -5.45
C SER A 512 -30.60 23.53 -4.74
N VAL A 513 -30.89 23.14 -3.50
CA VAL A 513 -30.08 22.19 -2.73
C VAL A 513 -30.10 20.83 -3.41
N THR A 514 -28.97 20.44 -3.97
CA THR A 514 -28.78 19.13 -4.63
C THR A 514 -28.25 18.08 -3.66
N TRP A 515 -27.65 18.50 -2.55
CA TRP A 515 -27.02 17.62 -1.58
C TRP A 515 -28.02 16.91 -0.66
N GLN A 516 -27.94 15.58 -0.61
CA GLN A 516 -28.82 14.73 0.18
C GLN A 516 -28.09 14.07 1.34
N ARG A 517 -28.85 13.55 2.30
CA ARG A 517 -28.28 12.73 3.40
C ARG A 517 -28.02 11.32 2.91
N VAL A 518 -27.22 10.56 3.64
CA VAL A 518 -26.95 9.16 3.30
C VAL A 518 -26.98 8.21 4.50
N LEU A 519 -27.31 6.96 4.22
CA LEU A 519 -27.27 5.84 5.14
C LEU A 519 -26.95 4.54 4.39
N ASP A 520 -26.02 3.73 4.89
CA ASP A 520 -25.68 2.45 4.25
C ASP A 520 -26.61 1.31 4.72
N THR A 521 -27.89 1.49 4.44
CA THR A 521 -28.96 0.52 4.75
C THR A 521 -30.06 0.69 3.71
N ASN A 522 -30.68 -0.42 3.31
CA ASN A 522 -31.80 -0.40 2.36
C ASN A 522 -33.09 0.05 3.05
N ASP A 523 -33.23 1.36 3.28
CA ASP A 523 -34.42 1.96 3.88
C ASP A 523 -35.21 2.79 2.86
N ARG A 524 -36.37 2.27 2.45
CA ARG A 524 -37.21 2.92 1.45
C ARG A 524 -38.03 4.09 1.99
N PHE A 525 -38.28 4.18 3.29
CA PHE A 525 -39.11 5.23 3.89
C PHE A 525 -38.37 6.57 3.99
N LEU A 526 -37.04 6.56 3.87
CA LEU A 526 -36.22 7.78 3.88
C LEU A 526 -36.05 8.43 2.50
N ARG A 527 -36.65 7.90 1.43
CA ARG A 527 -36.57 8.45 0.07
C ARG A 527 -37.18 9.84 -0.08
N LYS A 528 -38.10 10.22 0.81
CA LYS A 528 -38.67 11.57 0.86
C LYS A 528 -39.15 11.85 2.27
N ILE A 529 -38.59 12.87 2.91
CA ILE A 529 -38.86 13.26 4.29
C ILE A 529 -38.98 14.78 4.42
N THR A 530 -39.54 15.24 5.52
CA THR A 530 -39.50 16.66 5.91
C THR A 530 -38.67 16.82 7.18
N ILE A 531 -37.69 17.74 7.15
CA ILE A 531 -36.80 18.02 8.28
C ILE A 531 -37.13 19.38 8.94
N GLY A 532 -36.57 19.64 10.13
CA GLY A 532 -36.74 20.91 10.84
C GLY A 532 -38.09 21.06 11.57
N GLN A 533 -38.72 19.96 11.94
CA GLN A 533 -40.06 19.94 12.57
C GLN A 533 -40.02 20.28 14.08
N SER A 534 -38.84 20.36 14.70
CA SER A 534 -38.69 20.73 16.10
C SER A 534 -39.20 22.15 16.36
N PRO A 535 -39.75 22.46 17.55
CA PRO A 535 -40.20 23.81 17.90
C PRO A 535 -39.13 24.91 17.73
N THR A 536 -37.85 24.57 17.86
CA THR A 536 -36.71 25.49 17.72
C THR A 536 -36.43 25.90 16.27
N GLU A 537 -36.77 25.05 15.30
CA GLU A 537 -36.62 25.28 13.86
C GLU A 537 -37.97 25.56 13.18
N LYS A 538 -39.04 25.75 13.98
CA LYS A 538 -40.42 25.92 13.50
C LYS A 538 -40.51 27.05 12.47
N GLY A 539 -41.11 26.73 11.32
CA GLY A 539 -41.23 27.64 10.17
C GLY A 539 -40.08 27.57 9.17
N TYR A 540 -39.01 26.82 9.46
CA TYR A 540 -37.84 26.63 8.59
C TYR A 540 -37.67 25.17 8.16
N THR A 541 -38.76 24.55 7.73
CA THR A 541 -38.79 23.16 7.26
C THR A 541 -38.46 23.06 5.77
N ARG A 542 -37.88 21.94 5.33
CA ARG A 542 -37.73 21.62 3.90
C ARG A 542 -37.90 20.13 3.62
N GLU A 543 -38.18 19.81 2.37
CA GLU A 543 -38.08 18.45 1.87
C GLU A 543 -36.60 18.03 1.75
N ALA A 544 -36.32 16.77 2.09
CA ALA A 544 -35.01 16.14 1.96
C ALA A 544 -35.19 14.65 1.65
N GLN A 545 -34.09 13.98 1.29
CA GLN A 545 -34.07 12.52 1.14
C GLN A 545 -32.77 11.92 1.71
N PHE A 546 -32.79 10.61 1.90
CA PHE A 546 -31.60 9.79 2.08
C PHE A 546 -31.34 8.93 0.85
N ASP A 547 -30.09 8.93 0.40
CA ASP A 547 -29.56 7.98 -0.55
C ASP A 547 -28.70 6.92 0.17
N ILE A 548 -28.43 5.80 -0.49
CA ILE A 548 -27.48 4.82 0.05
C ILE A 548 -26.06 5.41 0.03
N THR A 549 -25.23 5.18 1.05
CA THR A 549 -23.93 5.88 1.18
C THR A 549 -23.02 5.80 -0.05
N VAL A 550 -23.00 4.65 -0.74
CA VAL A 550 -22.20 4.45 -1.95
C VAL A 550 -22.65 5.31 -3.16
N ALA A 551 -23.80 5.97 -3.06
CA ALA A 551 -24.29 6.96 -4.03
C ALA A 551 -23.74 8.39 -3.78
N SER A 552 -23.08 8.64 -2.64
CA SER A 552 -22.53 9.94 -2.30
C SER A 552 -21.46 10.40 -3.30
N GLU A 553 -21.43 11.69 -3.61
CA GLU A 553 -20.33 12.30 -4.38
C GLU A 553 -18.98 12.11 -3.69
N ILE A 554 -18.94 12.05 -2.34
CA ILE A 554 -17.72 11.78 -1.57
C ILE A 554 -17.16 10.38 -1.89
N MET A 555 -18.01 9.38 -2.14
CA MET A 555 -17.56 8.05 -2.58
C MET A 555 -16.90 8.13 -3.96
N ALA A 556 -17.45 8.92 -4.89
CA ALA A 556 -16.84 9.14 -6.20
C ALA A 556 -15.52 9.92 -6.10
N VAL A 557 -15.43 10.91 -5.20
CA VAL A 557 -14.19 11.64 -4.88
C VAL A 557 -13.12 10.70 -4.35
N LEU A 558 -13.45 9.83 -3.40
CA LEU A 558 -12.54 8.83 -2.86
C LEU A 558 -12.02 7.90 -3.95
N ALA A 559 -12.89 7.44 -4.85
CA ALA A 559 -12.50 6.56 -5.93
C ALA A 559 -11.62 7.24 -7.00
N LEU A 560 -11.75 8.55 -7.22
CA LEU A 560 -11.03 9.28 -8.27
C LEU A 560 -9.85 10.11 -7.78
N THR A 561 -9.54 10.07 -6.49
CA THR A 561 -8.38 10.81 -5.97
C THR A 561 -7.07 10.07 -6.19
N SER A 562 -5.99 10.84 -6.31
CA SER A 562 -4.61 10.39 -6.52
C SER A 562 -3.68 10.70 -5.35
N SER A 563 -4.12 11.51 -4.37
CA SER A 563 -3.36 11.87 -3.17
C SER A 563 -4.27 12.54 -2.14
N LEU A 564 -3.78 12.70 -0.90
CA LEU A 564 -4.51 13.45 0.13
C LEU A 564 -4.78 14.91 -0.27
N GLU A 565 -3.82 15.56 -0.94
CA GLU A 565 -3.99 16.95 -1.39
C GLU A 565 -5.02 17.04 -2.51
N ASP A 566 -5.00 16.10 -3.47
CA ASP A 566 -6.02 16.01 -4.52
C ASP A 566 -7.41 15.75 -3.91
N MET A 567 -7.54 14.84 -2.93
CA MET A 567 -8.81 14.58 -2.25
C MET A 567 -9.32 15.83 -1.55
N ARG A 568 -8.45 16.56 -0.84
CA ARG A 568 -8.81 17.82 -0.18
C ARG A 568 -9.34 18.83 -1.20
N GLN A 569 -8.65 19.02 -2.32
CA GLN A 569 -9.09 19.95 -3.36
C GLN A 569 -10.40 19.54 -4.01
N ARG A 570 -10.62 18.24 -4.23
CA ARG A 570 -11.88 17.70 -4.72
C ARG A 570 -13.02 17.96 -3.74
N LEU A 571 -12.80 17.66 -2.46
CA LEU A 571 -13.75 17.91 -1.39
C LEU A 571 -14.11 19.39 -1.25
N THR A 572 -13.20 20.34 -1.54
CA THR A 572 -13.47 21.79 -1.44
C THR A 572 -14.34 22.34 -2.58
N LYS A 573 -14.38 21.65 -3.73
CA LYS A 573 -15.06 22.09 -4.96
C LYS A 573 -16.47 21.53 -5.13
N MET A 574 -16.88 20.58 -4.29
CA MET A 574 -18.22 19.99 -4.35
C MET A 574 -19.28 21.09 -4.22
N VAL A 575 -20.16 21.18 -5.22
CA VAL A 575 -21.25 22.17 -5.26
C VAL A 575 -22.48 21.55 -4.62
N VAL A 576 -23.02 22.23 -3.61
CA VAL A 576 -24.12 21.70 -2.77
C VAL A 576 -25.46 22.38 -3.04
N ALA A 577 -25.43 23.61 -3.57
CA ALA A 577 -26.58 24.44 -3.89
C ALA A 577 -26.15 25.61 -4.79
N THR A 578 -27.11 26.39 -5.27
CA THR A 578 -26.86 27.72 -5.87
C THR A 578 -27.41 28.83 -4.98
N SER A 579 -26.79 29.99 -5.04
CA SER A 579 -27.35 31.20 -4.44
C SER A 579 -28.50 31.74 -5.28
N ARG A 580 -29.31 32.63 -4.71
CA ARG A 580 -30.42 33.30 -5.45
C ARG A 580 -29.95 34.12 -6.65
N SER A 581 -28.66 34.51 -6.70
CA SER A 581 -28.05 35.15 -7.88
C SER A 581 -27.52 34.16 -8.92
N GLY A 582 -27.66 32.84 -8.70
CA GLY A 582 -27.21 31.80 -9.62
C GLY A 582 -25.76 31.35 -9.41
N ASP A 583 -25.03 31.94 -8.46
CA ASP A 583 -23.65 31.53 -8.16
C ASP A 583 -23.62 30.16 -7.47
N PRO A 584 -22.70 29.24 -7.83
CA PRO A 584 -22.55 27.96 -7.14
C PRO A 584 -22.03 28.15 -5.71
N ILE A 585 -22.57 27.38 -4.77
CA ILE A 585 -22.13 27.34 -3.38
C ILE A 585 -21.43 26.00 -3.14
N THR A 586 -20.20 26.07 -2.63
CA THR A 586 -19.36 24.90 -2.39
C THR A 586 -19.26 24.50 -0.92
N THR A 587 -18.73 23.32 -0.63
CA THR A 587 -18.33 22.88 0.71
C THR A 587 -17.26 23.76 1.36
N GLU A 588 -16.37 24.37 0.56
CA GLU A 588 -15.43 25.39 1.04
C GLU A 588 -16.17 26.64 1.53
N ASP A 589 -17.21 27.06 0.80
CA ASP A 589 -18.03 28.21 1.19
C ASP A 589 -18.78 27.98 2.51
N LEU A 590 -19.17 26.72 2.77
CA LEU A 590 -19.75 26.27 4.04
C LEU A 590 -18.72 26.15 5.18
N GLY A 591 -17.42 26.20 4.89
CA GLY A 591 -16.35 26.08 5.88
C GLY A 591 -16.15 24.67 6.45
N VAL A 592 -16.61 23.63 5.73
CA VAL A 592 -16.53 22.23 6.22
C VAL A 592 -15.43 21.40 5.56
N SER A 593 -14.81 21.89 4.48
CA SER A 593 -13.79 21.16 3.69
C SER A 593 -12.66 20.54 4.53
N GLY A 594 -12.12 21.28 5.50
CA GLY A 594 -11.09 20.77 6.41
C GLY A 594 -11.58 19.61 7.29
N ALA A 595 -12.81 19.70 7.80
CA ALA A 595 -13.41 18.62 8.60
C ALA A 595 -13.68 17.38 7.76
N LEU A 596 -14.09 17.54 6.49
CA LEU A 596 -14.24 16.41 5.56
C LEU A 596 -12.91 15.70 5.33
N ALA A 597 -11.82 16.45 5.11
CA ALA A 597 -10.50 15.85 4.93
C ALA A 597 -10.02 15.07 6.15
N VAL A 598 -10.33 15.54 7.37
CA VAL A 598 -10.03 14.83 8.63
C VAL A 598 -10.84 13.54 8.75
N LEU A 599 -12.15 13.59 8.49
CA LEU A 599 -13.02 12.40 8.53
C LEU A 599 -12.58 11.34 7.51
N MET A 600 -12.07 11.76 6.36
CA MET A 600 -11.63 10.88 5.27
C MET A 600 -10.15 10.48 5.36
N LYS A 601 -9.41 10.92 6.39
CA LYS A 601 -7.94 10.76 6.49
C LYS A 601 -7.48 9.31 6.38
N ASP A 602 -8.18 8.38 7.01
CA ASP A 602 -7.83 6.96 6.98
C ASP A 602 -8.59 6.21 5.86
N ALA A 603 -9.78 6.70 5.50
CA ALA A 603 -10.59 6.14 4.42
C ALA A 603 -9.97 6.30 3.03
N ILE A 604 -8.96 7.17 2.85
CA ILE A 604 -8.20 7.30 1.60
C ILE A 604 -7.21 6.15 1.36
N LYS A 605 -6.85 5.39 2.40
CA LYS A 605 -5.85 4.32 2.34
C LYS A 605 -6.49 3.01 1.86
N PRO A 606 -6.00 2.38 0.77
CA PRO A 606 -6.55 1.11 0.29
C PRO A 606 -6.45 -0.02 1.31
N ASN A 607 -7.44 -0.92 1.32
CA ASN A 607 -7.47 -2.07 2.22
C ASN A 607 -6.88 -3.31 1.55
N LEU A 608 -5.80 -3.86 2.10
CA LEU A 608 -5.20 -5.12 1.71
C LEU A 608 -5.99 -6.29 2.32
N MET A 609 -6.39 -7.23 1.47
CA MET A 609 -6.98 -8.54 1.78
C MET A 609 -6.34 -9.60 0.87
N GLN A 610 -6.91 -10.81 0.83
CA GLN A 610 -6.37 -11.90 0.03
C GLN A 610 -7.45 -12.77 -0.62
N THR A 611 -7.08 -13.49 -1.69
CA THR A 611 -7.89 -14.54 -2.29
C THR A 611 -7.80 -15.85 -1.50
N LEU A 612 -8.64 -16.84 -1.84
CA LEU A 612 -8.55 -18.20 -1.29
C LEU A 612 -7.17 -18.87 -1.49
N GLU A 613 -6.44 -18.56 -2.57
CA GLU A 613 -5.09 -19.08 -2.82
C GLU A 613 -3.97 -18.16 -2.28
N GLY A 614 -4.31 -17.10 -1.55
CA GLY A 614 -3.34 -16.20 -0.92
C GLY A 614 -2.74 -15.14 -1.83
N ASN A 615 -3.40 -14.79 -2.94
CA ASN A 615 -3.01 -13.65 -3.78
C ASN A 615 -3.47 -12.33 -3.13
N PRO A 616 -2.74 -11.22 -3.31
CA PRO A 616 -3.10 -9.93 -2.71
C PRO A 616 -4.26 -9.24 -3.45
N VAL A 617 -5.14 -8.62 -2.66
CA VAL A 617 -6.34 -7.91 -3.15
C VAL A 617 -6.44 -6.56 -2.46
N PHE A 618 -6.61 -5.49 -3.23
CA PHE A 618 -7.06 -4.21 -2.71
C PHE A 618 -8.57 -4.10 -2.84
N VAL A 619 -9.21 -3.80 -1.72
CA VAL A 619 -10.64 -3.51 -1.63
C VAL A 619 -10.78 -2.06 -1.25
N HIS A 620 -11.14 -1.19 -2.19
CA HIS A 620 -11.16 0.24 -1.91
C HIS A 620 -12.09 1.05 -2.80
N ALA A 621 -12.90 1.89 -2.15
CA ALA A 621 -14.03 2.60 -2.72
C ALA A 621 -15.07 1.67 -3.39
N GLY A 622 -16.29 2.16 -3.57
CA GLY A 622 -17.38 1.38 -4.16
C GLY A 622 -18.48 2.24 -4.74
N PRO A 623 -18.17 3.22 -5.61
CA PRO A 623 -19.20 4.06 -6.21
C PRO A 623 -20.15 3.23 -7.07
N PHE A 624 -21.38 3.73 -7.18
CA PHE A 624 -22.34 3.22 -8.15
C PHE A 624 -21.82 3.30 -9.59
N ALA A 625 -22.31 2.40 -10.44
CA ALA A 625 -21.91 2.35 -11.85
C ALA A 625 -22.93 3.06 -12.78
N ASN A 626 -24.07 3.50 -12.27
CA ASN A 626 -25.04 4.32 -13.01
C ASN A 626 -24.76 5.81 -12.78
N ILE A 627 -25.00 6.32 -11.59
CA ILE A 627 -24.82 7.73 -11.19
C ILE A 627 -23.39 8.06 -10.74
N ALA A 628 -22.46 7.11 -10.93
CA ALA A 628 -21.03 7.26 -10.73
C ALA A 628 -20.31 6.34 -11.74
N HIS A 629 -18.98 6.34 -11.70
CA HIS A 629 -18.16 5.62 -12.68
C HIS A 629 -18.05 4.11 -12.41
N GLY A 630 -18.39 3.63 -11.21
CA GLY A 630 -18.52 2.20 -10.96
C GLY A 630 -17.22 1.40 -10.84
N ASN A 631 -16.11 2.03 -10.45
CA ASN A 631 -14.79 1.39 -10.35
C ASN A 631 -14.20 1.54 -8.95
N SER A 632 -13.24 0.68 -8.60
CA SER A 632 -12.39 0.82 -7.40
C SER A 632 -11.47 2.06 -7.51
N SER A 633 -10.81 2.43 -6.42
CA SER A 633 -10.04 3.68 -6.37
C SER A 633 -8.80 3.72 -7.27
N ILE A 634 -8.48 4.90 -7.81
CA ILE A 634 -7.23 5.18 -8.54
C ILE A 634 -5.99 4.93 -7.67
N LEU A 635 -6.02 5.29 -6.39
CA LEU A 635 -4.90 5.06 -5.47
C LEU A 635 -4.55 3.58 -5.34
N ALA A 636 -5.54 2.71 -5.18
CA ALA A 636 -5.32 1.27 -5.13
C ALA A 636 -4.63 0.75 -6.40
N ASP A 637 -5.10 1.16 -7.60
CA ASP A 637 -4.48 0.71 -8.84
C ASP A 637 -3.04 1.24 -8.99
N LYS A 638 -2.79 2.52 -8.68
CA LYS A 638 -1.45 3.10 -8.78
C LYS A 638 -0.46 2.41 -7.84
N ILE A 639 -0.86 2.16 -6.60
CA ILE A 639 -0.02 1.46 -5.63
C ILE A 639 0.25 0.02 -6.09
N ALA A 640 -0.80 -0.69 -6.53
CA ALA A 640 -0.68 -2.06 -7.03
C ALA A 640 0.22 -2.14 -8.27
N LEU A 641 0.11 -1.20 -9.21
CA LEU A 641 0.90 -1.17 -10.45
C LEU A 641 2.39 -0.97 -10.16
N LYS A 642 2.72 -0.13 -9.18
CA LYS A 642 4.10 0.03 -8.69
C LYS A 642 4.62 -1.23 -8.02
N LEU A 643 3.81 -1.83 -7.14
CA LEU A 643 4.18 -3.03 -6.39
C LEU A 643 4.48 -4.22 -7.30
N VAL A 644 3.61 -4.50 -8.28
CA VAL A 644 3.78 -5.67 -9.16
C VAL A 644 4.98 -5.52 -10.10
N GLY A 645 5.34 -4.28 -10.46
CA GLY A 645 6.43 -3.95 -11.37
C GLY A 645 6.12 -4.26 -12.84
N PRO A 646 7.04 -3.94 -13.77
CA PRO A 646 6.79 -3.95 -15.23
C PRO A 646 6.38 -5.32 -15.80
N GLU A 647 6.84 -6.41 -15.19
CA GLU A 647 6.54 -7.79 -15.57
C GLU A 647 5.29 -8.36 -14.86
N GLY A 648 4.69 -7.57 -13.97
CA GLY A 648 3.53 -7.95 -13.17
C GLY A 648 2.22 -7.40 -13.70
N PHE A 649 1.12 -7.83 -13.11
CA PHE A 649 -0.24 -7.53 -13.57
C PHE A 649 -1.10 -6.93 -12.45
N VAL A 650 -1.88 -5.92 -12.76
CA VAL A 650 -3.00 -5.47 -11.93
C VAL A 650 -4.29 -5.77 -12.66
N VAL A 651 -5.13 -6.59 -12.05
CA VAL A 651 -6.46 -6.92 -12.56
C VAL A 651 -7.50 -6.14 -11.77
N THR A 652 -8.17 -5.22 -12.42
CA THR A 652 -9.26 -4.42 -11.86
C THR A 652 -10.57 -4.77 -12.57
N GLU A 653 -11.69 -4.27 -12.08
CA GLU A 653 -13.00 -4.49 -12.70
C GLU A 653 -13.81 -3.21 -12.85
N ALA A 654 -14.73 -3.23 -13.82
CA ALA A 654 -15.70 -2.18 -14.03
C ALA A 654 -17.14 -2.67 -13.79
N GLY A 655 -17.94 -1.87 -13.08
CA GLY A 655 -19.32 -2.23 -12.74
C GLY A 655 -20.27 -2.27 -13.95
N PHE A 656 -21.24 -3.19 -13.93
CA PHE A 656 -22.16 -3.48 -15.05
C PHE A 656 -21.46 -4.07 -16.29
N GLY A 657 -21.93 -3.78 -17.51
CA GLY A 657 -21.37 -4.26 -18.77
C GLY A 657 -20.37 -3.27 -19.37
N ALA A 658 -19.76 -3.65 -20.48
CA ALA A 658 -18.79 -2.80 -21.20
C ALA A 658 -19.37 -1.47 -21.68
N ASP A 659 -20.67 -1.42 -21.96
CA ASP A 659 -21.41 -0.23 -22.36
C ASP A 659 -21.52 0.84 -21.26
N ILE A 660 -21.38 0.46 -19.99
CA ILE A 660 -21.48 1.40 -18.86
C ILE A 660 -20.16 1.43 -18.08
N GLY A 661 -19.76 0.31 -17.50
CA GLY A 661 -18.59 0.25 -16.62
C GLY A 661 -17.30 0.57 -17.34
N MET A 662 -17.03 -0.16 -18.43
CA MET A 662 -15.78 -0.02 -19.19
C MET A 662 -15.70 1.35 -19.89
N GLU A 663 -16.80 1.83 -20.48
CA GLU A 663 -16.89 3.18 -21.05
C GLU A 663 -16.46 4.24 -20.02
N LYS A 664 -17.02 4.18 -18.81
CA LYS A 664 -16.68 5.10 -17.71
C LYS A 664 -15.28 4.86 -17.17
N PHE A 665 -14.83 3.62 -17.08
CA PHE A 665 -13.46 3.29 -16.70
C PHE A 665 -12.46 3.99 -17.64
N PHE A 666 -12.69 3.96 -18.95
CA PHE A 666 -11.81 4.63 -19.91
C PHE A 666 -11.98 6.15 -19.95
N ASN A 667 -13.21 6.65 -20.16
CA ASN A 667 -13.40 8.10 -20.37
C ASN A 667 -13.32 8.92 -19.08
N ILE A 668 -13.46 8.29 -17.90
CA ILE A 668 -13.40 8.95 -16.59
C ILE A 668 -12.15 8.50 -15.82
N LYS A 669 -12.07 7.24 -15.39
CA LYS A 669 -11.02 6.78 -14.45
C LYS A 669 -9.61 6.78 -15.07
N CYS A 670 -9.43 6.25 -16.28
CA CYS A 670 -8.15 6.30 -17.01
C CYS A 670 -7.74 7.74 -17.30
N ARG A 671 -8.71 8.58 -17.69
CA ARG A 671 -8.45 10.00 -17.91
C ARG A 671 -7.93 10.72 -16.67
N TYR A 672 -8.49 10.45 -15.49
CA TYR A 672 -8.01 11.05 -14.23
C TYR A 672 -6.71 10.50 -13.72
N SER A 673 -6.56 9.19 -13.83
CA SER A 673 -5.40 8.52 -13.28
C SER A 673 -4.16 8.72 -14.15
N GLY A 674 -4.35 8.95 -15.45
CA GLY A 674 -3.32 8.86 -16.48
C GLY A 674 -3.01 7.41 -16.87
N LEU A 675 -3.67 6.42 -16.25
CA LEU A 675 -3.39 5.01 -16.48
C LEU A 675 -3.97 4.53 -17.80
N ARG A 676 -3.21 3.70 -18.51
CA ARG A 676 -3.61 3.11 -19.79
C ARG A 676 -3.82 1.59 -19.63
N PRO A 677 -5.00 1.08 -19.96
CA PRO A 677 -5.25 -0.36 -19.96
C PRO A 677 -4.44 -1.06 -21.06
N HIS A 678 -4.01 -2.28 -20.76
CA HIS A 678 -3.30 -3.16 -21.69
C HIS A 678 -4.24 -4.20 -22.28
N VAL A 679 -5.19 -4.72 -21.50
CA VAL A 679 -6.11 -5.79 -21.91
C VAL A 679 -7.50 -5.55 -21.32
N VAL A 680 -8.53 -5.81 -22.12
CA VAL A 680 -9.91 -5.97 -21.66
C VAL A 680 -10.22 -7.46 -21.56
N VAL A 681 -10.68 -7.92 -20.40
CA VAL A 681 -11.30 -9.24 -20.26
C VAL A 681 -12.81 -9.06 -20.29
N LEU A 682 -13.47 -9.57 -21.33
CA LEU A 682 -14.92 -9.50 -21.49
C LEU A 682 -15.57 -10.81 -21.06
N VAL A 683 -16.30 -10.78 -19.95
CA VAL A 683 -16.97 -11.97 -19.40
C VAL A 683 -18.33 -12.21 -20.04
N ALA A 684 -18.58 -13.45 -20.44
CA ALA A 684 -19.86 -13.91 -20.98
C ALA A 684 -20.21 -15.31 -20.43
N THR A 685 -21.50 -15.65 -20.45
CA THR A 685 -22.00 -16.98 -20.10
C THR A 685 -23.02 -17.44 -21.14
N VAL A 686 -23.11 -18.74 -21.38
CA VAL A 686 -24.05 -19.32 -22.36
C VAL A 686 -25.49 -18.90 -22.05
N ARG A 687 -25.89 -18.99 -20.78
CA ARG A 687 -27.26 -18.68 -20.34
C ARG A 687 -27.61 -17.20 -20.51
N ALA A 688 -26.69 -16.29 -20.19
CA ALA A 688 -26.91 -14.86 -20.41
C ALA A 688 -27.01 -14.53 -21.92
N LEU A 689 -26.16 -15.13 -22.75
CA LEU A 689 -26.23 -14.96 -24.20
C LEU A 689 -27.54 -15.50 -24.77
N LYS A 690 -28.00 -16.70 -24.37
CA LYS A 690 -29.32 -17.21 -24.75
C LYS A 690 -30.46 -16.24 -24.38
N MET A 691 -30.36 -15.53 -23.26
CA MET A 691 -31.34 -14.49 -22.91
C MET A 691 -31.25 -13.30 -23.88
N HIS A 692 -30.06 -12.89 -24.27
CA HIS A 692 -29.88 -11.89 -25.33
C HIS A 692 -30.39 -12.33 -26.70
N GLY A 693 -30.47 -13.64 -26.95
CA GLY A 693 -31.03 -14.21 -28.17
C GLY A 693 -32.56 -14.26 -28.23
N GLY A 694 -33.25 -13.82 -27.17
CA GLY A 694 -34.72 -13.85 -27.07
C GLY A 694 -35.26 -14.93 -26.14
N GLY A 695 -34.44 -15.47 -25.24
CA GLY A 695 -34.87 -16.45 -24.25
C GLY A 695 -35.94 -15.89 -23.28
N PRO A 696 -36.74 -16.78 -22.65
CA PRO A 696 -37.84 -16.39 -21.77
C PRO A 696 -37.39 -15.61 -20.53
N THR A 697 -38.23 -14.68 -20.05
CA THR A 697 -37.87 -13.85 -18.89
C THR A 697 -37.68 -14.69 -17.62
N VAL A 698 -36.62 -14.39 -16.87
CA VAL A 698 -36.28 -15.08 -15.61
C VAL A 698 -36.74 -14.22 -14.42
N SER A 699 -37.51 -14.83 -13.52
CA SER A 699 -37.95 -14.22 -12.26
C SER A 699 -37.31 -14.91 -11.07
N ALA A 700 -36.84 -14.13 -10.09
CA ALA A 700 -36.22 -14.67 -8.88
C ALA A 700 -37.20 -15.58 -8.12
N GLY A 701 -36.72 -16.74 -7.67
CA GLY A 701 -37.52 -17.73 -6.95
C GLY A 701 -38.30 -18.71 -7.82
N MET A 702 -38.34 -18.51 -9.14
CA MET A 702 -38.97 -19.46 -10.08
C MET A 702 -37.93 -20.42 -10.69
N PRO A 703 -38.31 -21.66 -11.05
CA PRO A 703 -37.44 -22.58 -11.79
C PRO A 703 -36.95 -21.97 -13.10
N LEU A 704 -35.70 -22.25 -13.47
CA LEU A 704 -35.15 -21.79 -14.74
C LEU A 704 -35.87 -22.46 -15.93
N PRO A 705 -36.26 -21.68 -16.96
CA PRO A 705 -36.79 -22.24 -18.21
C PRO A 705 -35.83 -23.23 -18.88
N LYS A 706 -36.39 -24.19 -19.62
CA LYS A 706 -35.62 -25.30 -20.24
C LYS A 706 -34.61 -24.80 -21.27
N GLU A 707 -34.90 -23.69 -21.91
CA GLU A 707 -34.04 -23.02 -22.88
C GLU A 707 -32.67 -22.64 -22.29
N TYR A 708 -32.59 -22.42 -20.97
CA TYR A 708 -31.34 -22.11 -20.27
C TYR A 708 -30.63 -23.33 -19.69
N ILE A 709 -31.27 -24.50 -19.69
CA ILE A 709 -30.75 -25.74 -19.11
C ILE A 709 -30.32 -26.71 -20.21
N ASN A 710 -31.10 -26.78 -21.29
CA ASN A 710 -30.83 -27.63 -22.42
C ASN A 710 -29.99 -26.87 -23.46
N GLU A 711 -29.28 -27.63 -24.29
CA GLU A 711 -28.56 -27.08 -25.42
C GLU A 711 -29.52 -26.36 -26.38
N ASN A 712 -29.15 -25.14 -26.79
CA ASN A 712 -29.88 -24.37 -27.80
C ASN A 712 -28.93 -23.43 -28.54
N LEU A 713 -28.29 -23.96 -29.58
CA LEU A 713 -27.29 -23.26 -30.38
C LEU A 713 -27.88 -22.08 -31.17
N GLU A 714 -29.10 -22.19 -31.69
CA GLU A 714 -29.74 -21.11 -32.45
C GLU A 714 -30.00 -19.88 -31.56
N LEU A 715 -30.52 -20.12 -30.36
CA LEU A 715 -30.78 -19.05 -29.39
C LEU A 715 -29.47 -18.41 -28.91
N LEU A 716 -28.45 -19.23 -28.66
CA LEU A 716 -27.13 -18.77 -28.28
C LEU A 716 -26.47 -17.92 -29.37
N GLU A 717 -26.51 -18.37 -30.62
CA GLU A 717 -25.95 -17.67 -31.78
C GLU A 717 -26.59 -16.28 -31.97
N LYS A 718 -27.92 -16.18 -31.87
CA LYS A 718 -28.63 -14.88 -31.89
C LYS A 718 -28.16 -13.97 -30.75
N GLY A 719 -27.94 -14.54 -29.57
CA GLY A 719 -27.46 -13.85 -28.37
C GLY A 719 -26.05 -13.28 -28.45
N CYS A 720 -25.16 -13.95 -29.18
CA CYS A 720 -23.79 -13.51 -29.40
C CYS A 720 -23.69 -12.14 -30.12
N SER A 721 -24.79 -11.63 -30.69
CA SER A 721 -24.87 -10.24 -31.16
C SER A 721 -24.54 -9.21 -30.06
N ASN A 722 -25.01 -9.42 -28.83
CA ASN A 722 -24.69 -8.52 -27.71
C ASN A 722 -23.19 -8.56 -27.38
N MET A 723 -22.61 -9.76 -27.28
CA MET A 723 -21.17 -9.93 -27.05
C MET A 723 -20.34 -9.26 -28.16
N ARG A 724 -20.72 -9.44 -29.44
CA ARG A 724 -20.07 -8.79 -30.58
C ARG A 724 -20.07 -7.26 -30.42
N LYS A 725 -21.20 -6.65 -30.05
CA LYS A 725 -21.27 -5.20 -29.84
C LYS A 725 -20.38 -4.75 -28.68
N GLN A 726 -20.24 -5.55 -27.63
CA GLN A 726 -19.37 -5.21 -26.50
C GLN A 726 -17.88 -5.34 -26.83
N ILE A 727 -17.50 -6.30 -27.69
CA ILE A 727 -16.15 -6.39 -28.27
C ILE A 727 -15.86 -5.14 -29.13
N GLU A 728 -16.80 -4.75 -30.00
CA GLU A 728 -16.70 -3.53 -30.82
C GLU A 728 -16.55 -2.28 -29.94
N ASN A 729 -17.32 -2.17 -28.86
CA ASN A 729 -17.24 -1.07 -27.90
C ASN A 729 -15.83 -0.96 -27.30
N ALA A 730 -15.19 -2.08 -26.94
CA ALA A 730 -13.82 -2.07 -26.45
C ALA A 730 -12.81 -1.68 -27.55
N GLN A 731 -13.02 -2.15 -28.78
CA GLN A 731 -12.17 -1.82 -29.93
C GLN A 731 -12.19 -0.33 -30.29
N HIS A 732 -13.29 0.40 -30.04
CA HIS A 732 -13.32 1.86 -30.20
C HIS A 732 -12.23 2.57 -29.38
N PHE A 733 -11.80 1.99 -28.25
CA PHE A 733 -10.73 2.51 -27.42
C PHE A 733 -9.35 1.97 -27.79
N GLY A 734 -9.24 1.01 -28.71
CA GLY A 734 -7.95 0.49 -29.20
C GLY A 734 -7.23 -0.45 -28.22
N VAL A 735 -7.96 -1.16 -27.36
CA VAL A 735 -7.43 -2.12 -26.38
C VAL A 735 -7.78 -3.55 -26.82
N PRO A 736 -6.84 -4.52 -26.80
CA PRO A 736 -7.13 -5.91 -27.15
C PRO A 736 -8.11 -6.55 -26.15
N VAL A 737 -9.02 -7.37 -26.68
CA VAL A 737 -10.09 -8.01 -25.92
C VAL A 737 -9.86 -9.52 -25.84
N VAL A 738 -9.86 -10.08 -24.64
CA VAL A 738 -9.89 -11.53 -24.39
C VAL A 738 -11.26 -11.87 -23.80
N VAL A 739 -12.02 -12.76 -24.44
CA VAL A 739 -13.33 -13.18 -23.94
C VAL A 739 -13.18 -14.35 -22.97
N ALA A 740 -13.72 -14.20 -21.77
CA ALA A 740 -13.80 -15.26 -20.76
C ALA A 740 -15.21 -15.84 -20.75
N VAL A 741 -15.36 -17.10 -21.17
CA VAL A 741 -16.64 -17.81 -21.18
C VAL A 741 -16.76 -18.64 -19.91
N ASN A 742 -17.47 -18.09 -18.91
CA ASN A 742 -17.68 -18.77 -17.64
C ASN A 742 -18.67 -19.93 -17.82
N GLY A 743 -18.18 -21.16 -17.63
CA GLY A 743 -18.97 -22.37 -17.80
C GLY A 743 -19.87 -22.65 -16.59
N PHE A 744 -21.10 -23.08 -16.86
CA PHE A 744 -22.00 -23.66 -15.87
C PHE A 744 -22.20 -25.16 -16.09
N LYS A 745 -22.66 -25.85 -15.04
CA LYS A 745 -22.92 -27.30 -15.05
C LYS A 745 -23.82 -27.77 -16.22
N THR A 746 -24.72 -26.91 -16.70
CA THR A 746 -25.68 -27.21 -17.75
C THR A 746 -25.18 -26.89 -19.16
N ASP A 747 -24.07 -26.17 -19.28
CA ASP A 747 -23.55 -25.72 -20.56
C ASP A 747 -22.82 -26.89 -21.24
N THR A 748 -23.03 -27.10 -22.53
CA THR A 748 -22.33 -28.15 -23.29
C THR A 748 -21.02 -27.60 -23.87
N GLU A 749 -20.05 -28.48 -24.15
CA GLU A 749 -18.80 -28.08 -24.82
C GLU A 749 -19.07 -27.41 -26.17
N THR A 750 -20.08 -27.89 -26.91
CA THR A 750 -20.48 -27.30 -28.21
C THR A 750 -21.00 -25.86 -28.07
N GLU A 751 -21.73 -25.56 -27.00
CA GLU A 751 -22.16 -24.19 -26.70
C GLU A 751 -21.00 -23.28 -26.34
N LEU A 752 -20.08 -23.75 -25.50
CA LEU A 752 -18.89 -23.00 -25.10
C LEU A 752 -17.98 -22.71 -26.31
N ASP A 753 -17.74 -23.72 -27.15
CA ASP A 753 -16.96 -23.61 -28.39
C ASP A 753 -17.59 -22.61 -29.37
N LEU A 754 -18.93 -22.63 -29.50
CA LEU A 754 -19.65 -21.68 -30.35
C LEU A 754 -19.41 -20.24 -29.91
N VAL A 755 -19.51 -19.96 -28.61
CA VAL A 755 -19.23 -18.61 -28.07
C VAL A 755 -17.80 -18.19 -28.36
N CYS A 756 -16.81 -19.06 -28.12
CA CYS A 756 -15.41 -18.77 -28.40
C CYS A 756 -15.16 -18.48 -29.89
N LYS A 757 -15.73 -19.29 -30.78
CA LYS A 757 -15.66 -19.09 -32.24
C LYS A 757 -16.25 -17.74 -32.65
N MET A 758 -17.43 -17.40 -32.13
CA MET A 758 -18.11 -16.15 -32.45
C MET A 758 -17.39 -14.92 -31.88
N ALA A 759 -16.79 -15.03 -30.70
CA ALA A 759 -15.97 -13.97 -30.12
C ALA A 759 -14.73 -13.66 -30.98
N LYS A 760 -14.00 -14.69 -31.42
CA LYS A 760 -12.84 -14.52 -32.31
C LYS A 760 -13.24 -13.95 -33.67
N ALA A 761 -14.35 -14.42 -34.24
CA ALA A 761 -14.91 -13.88 -35.48
C ALA A 761 -15.36 -12.41 -35.34
N ALA A 762 -15.74 -11.97 -34.14
CA ALA A 762 -16.05 -10.57 -33.82
C ALA A 762 -14.81 -9.68 -33.58
N GLY A 763 -13.60 -10.24 -33.70
CA GLY A 763 -12.34 -9.51 -33.53
C GLY A 763 -11.82 -9.46 -32.09
N ALA A 764 -12.26 -10.36 -31.21
CA ALA A 764 -11.54 -10.61 -29.97
C ALA A 764 -10.14 -11.17 -30.28
N PHE A 765 -9.14 -10.77 -29.50
CA PHE A 765 -7.78 -11.29 -29.59
C PHE A 765 -7.74 -12.79 -29.29
N ASP A 766 -8.47 -13.21 -28.25
CA ASP A 766 -8.67 -14.61 -27.91
C ASP A 766 -10.00 -14.81 -27.18
N ALA A 767 -10.42 -16.07 -27.03
CA ALA A 767 -11.61 -16.45 -26.27
C ALA A 767 -11.38 -17.83 -25.65
N VAL A 768 -11.70 -17.97 -24.36
CA VAL A 768 -11.35 -19.16 -23.56
C VAL A 768 -12.47 -19.60 -22.63
N HIS A 769 -12.55 -20.91 -22.40
CA HIS A 769 -13.44 -21.50 -21.38
C HIS A 769 -12.86 -21.26 -19.99
N CYS A 770 -13.74 -21.08 -19.01
CA CYS A 770 -13.38 -20.75 -17.65
C CYS A 770 -14.19 -21.58 -16.65
N SER A 771 -13.50 -22.33 -15.79
CA SER A 771 -14.06 -23.21 -14.75
C SER A 771 -13.65 -22.78 -13.34
N HIS A 772 -13.04 -21.59 -13.19
CA HIS A 772 -12.46 -21.11 -11.92
C HIS A 772 -13.45 -20.99 -10.75
N TRP A 773 -14.76 -20.84 -11.01
CA TRP A 773 -15.77 -20.94 -9.95
C TRP A 773 -15.72 -22.31 -9.24
N ALA A 774 -15.49 -23.40 -9.97
CA ALA A 774 -15.40 -24.76 -9.40
C ALA A 774 -13.97 -25.20 -9.09
N GLU A 775 -12.96 -24.61 -9.75
CA GLU A 775 -11.58 -25.12 -9.76
C GLU A 775 -10.54 -24.11 -9.27
N GLY A 776 -10.95 -22.92 -8.82
CA GLY A 776 -10.05 -21.85 -8.39
C GLY A 776 -9.15 -21.36 -9.53
N GLY A 777 -7.91 -20.96 -9.23
CA GLY A 777 -6.99 -20.44 -10.24
C GLY A 777 -6.67 -21.40 -11.37
N ALA A 778 -6.70 -22.71 -11.12
CA ALA A 778 -6.43 -23.74 -12.12
C ALA A 778 -7.42 -23.64 -13.30
N GLY A 779 -8.69 -23.34 -13.01
CA GLY A 779 -9.76 -23.18 -14.00
C GLY A 779 -9.72 -21.87 -14.80
N ALA A 780 -8.69 -21.02 -14.60
CA ALA A 780 -8.47 -19.78 -15.34
C ALA A 780 -7.05 -19.65 -15.92
N VAL A 781 -6.22 -20.71 -15.90
CA VAL A 781 -4.85 -20.66 -16.44
C VAL A 781 -4.83 -20.30 -17.93
N ALA A 782 -5.74 -20.88 -18.73
CA ALA A 782 -5.84 -20.55 -20.16
C ALA A 782 -6.18 -19.05 -20.37
N LEU A 783 -7.03 -18.48 -19.51
CA LEU A 783 -7.31 -17.04 -19.52
C LEU A 783 -6.08 -16.22 -19.14
N GLY A 784 -5.34 -16.62 -18.10
CA GLY A 784 -4.09 -15.97 -17.71
C GLY A 784 -3.07 -15.93 -18.85
N GLN A 785 -2.89 -17.05 -19.56
CA GLN A 785 -2.00 -17.13 -20.72
C GLN A 785 -2.46 -16.24 -21.88
N ALA A 786 -3.76 -16.20 -22.18
CA ALA A 786 -4.32 -15.34 -23.22
C ALA A 786 -4.15 -13.85 -22.87
N VAL A 787 -4.38 -13.47 -21.61
CA VAL A 787 -4.16 -12.11 -21.11
C VAL A 787 -2.69 -11.71 -21.19
N GLN A 788 -1.77 -12.61 -20.80
CA GLN A 788 -0.33 -12.34 -20.92
C GLN A 788 0.06 -12.05 -22.38
N ARG A 789 -0.33 -12.91 -23.33
CA ARG A 789 -0.08 -12.68 -24.77
C ARG A 789 -0.70 -11.38 -25.27
N ALA A 790 -1.95 -11.08 -24.88
CA ALA A 790 -2.62 -9.86 -25.30
C ALA A 790 -1.90 -8.60 -24.78
N SER A 791 -1.34 -8.67 -23.56
CA SER A 791 -0.65 -7.54 -22.91
C SER A 791 0.69 -7.15 -23.54
N GLU A 792 1.26 -8.03 -24.37
CA GLU A 792 2.48 -7.78 -25.15
C GLU A 792 2.19 -6.94 -26.41
N THR A 793 0.93 -6.80 -26.80
CA THR A 793 0.54 -5.97 -27.94
C THR A 793 0.67 -4.48 -27.59
N PRO A 794 1.29 -3.65 -28.44
CA PRO A 794 1.37 -2.20 -28.21
C PRO A 794 -0.01 -1.57 -28.03
N SER A 795 -0.18 -0.79 -26.97
CA SER A 795 -1.45 -0.11 -26.67
C SER A 795 -1.73 0.98 -27.72
N LYS A 796 -2.91 0.91 -28.35
CA LYS A 796 -3.45 1.99 -29.20
C LYS A 796 -4.57 2.75 -28.46
N PHE A 797 -4.45 2.82 -27.14
CA PHE A 797 -5.48 3.39 -26.28
C PHE A 797 -5.81 4.83 -26.66
N LYS A 798 -7.10 5.12 -26.84
CA LYS A 798 -7.63 6.47 -27.08
C LYS A 798 -8.96 6.66 -26.39
N PHE A 799 -9.26 7.91 -26.01
CA PHE A 799 -10.58 8.26 -25.48
C PHE A 799 -11.63 8.32 -26.60
N LEU A 800 -12.91 8.15 -26.24
CA LEU A 800 -14.01 8.11 -27.21
C LEU A 800 -14.32 9.49 -27.80
N TYR A 801 -14.09 10.55 -27.02
CA TYR A 801 -14.39 11.94 -27.35
C TYR A 801 -13.39 12.91 -26.69
N ASP A 802 -13.24 14.08 -27.32
CA ASP A 802 -12.56 15.25 -26.75
C ASP A 802 -13.49 15.96 -25.75
N LEU A 803 -12.92 16.59 -24.73
CA LEU A 803 -13.66 17.25 -23.68
C LEU A 803 -14.07 18.67 -23.98
N GLU A 804 -13.41 19.32 -24.93
CA GLU A 804 -13.78 20.64 -25.44
C GLU A 804 -15.04 20.59 -26.31
N LEU A 805 -15.52 19.38 -26.66
CA LEU A 805 -16.80 19.23 -27.33
C LEU A 805 -17.97 19.68 -26.42
N PRO A 806 -19.02 20.27 -27.01
CA PRO A 806 -20.26 20.57 -26.31
C PRO A 806 -20.81 19.35 -25.57
N ILE A 807 -21.48 19.59 -24.43
CA ILE A 807 -22.06 18.54 -23.59
C ILE A 807 -22.94 17.59 -24.43
N ALA A 808 -23.85 18.15 -25.24
CA ALA A 808 -24.74 17.38 -26.11
C ALA A 808 -23.98 16.46 -27.09
N ASP A 809 -22.87 16.92 -27.65
CA ASP A 809 -22.10 16.17 -28.64
C ASP A 809 -21.36 14.99 -28.00
N LYS A 810 -20.84 15.18 -26.78
CA LYS A 810 -20.23 14.07 -26.02
C LYS A 810 -21.25 12.99 -25.70
N ILE A 811 -22.45 13.38 -25.28
CA ILE A 811 -23.56 12.45 -25.01
C ILE A 811 -23.93 11.70 -26.27
N ARG A 812 -24.08 12.41 -27.40
CA ARG A 812 -24.42 11.83 -28.70
C ARG A 812 -23.37 10.83 -29.16
N ILE A 813 -22.08 11.14 -29.00
CA ILE A 813 -21.00 10.21 -29.34
C ILE A 813 -21.10 8.91 -28.55
N ILE A 814 -21.37 8.97 -27.24
CA ILE A 814 -21.57 7.77 -26.42
C ILE A 814 -22.81 7.00 -26.92
N ALA A 815 -23.93 7.70 -27.11
CA ALA A 815 -25.18 7.09 -27.53
C ALA A 815 -25.06 6.35 -28.88
N GLN A 816 -24.42 6.98 -29.87
CA GLN A 816 -24.27 6.41 -31.20
C GLN A 816 -23.23 5.29 -31.23
N LYS A 817 -22.03 5.53 -30.68
CA LYS A 817 -20.93 4.56 -30.80
C LYS A 817 -21.10 3.37 -29.84
N ILE A 818 -21.43 3.63 -28.58
CA ILE A 818 -21.46 2.61 -27.53
C ILE A 818 -22.83 1.91 -27.48
N TYR A 819 -23.92 2.67 -27.55
CA TYR A 819 -25.28 2.11 -27.41
C TYR A 819 -25.92 1.70 -28.74
N GLY A 820 -25.47 2.27 -29.86
CA GLY A 820 -26.11 2.07 -31.16
C GLY A 820 -27.43 2.82 -31.30
N ALA A 821 -27.62 3.92 -30.56
CA ALA A 821 -28.75 4.83 -30.74
C ALA A 821 -28.60 5.61 -32.05
N ASP A 822 -29.70 6.00 -32.68
CA ASP A 822 -29.67 6.84 -33.89
C ASP A 822 -29.26 8.28 -33.53
N ASP A 823 -29.83 8.82 -32.46
CA ASP A 823 -29.50 10.14 -31.90
C ASP A 823 -29.94 10.24 -30.42
N ILE A 824 -29.78 11.43 -29.84
CA ILE A 824 -30.24 11.81 -28.52
C ILE A 824 -31.35 12.87 -28.62
N GLU A 825 -32.24 12.90 -27.64
CA GLU A 825 -33.23 13.96 -27.46
C GLU A 825 -33.01 14.64 -26.11
N LEU A 826 -32.67 15.93 -26.10
CA LEU A 826 -32.59 16.71 -24.86
C LEU A 826 -33.98 17.23 -24.51
N LEU A 827 -34.57 16.74 -23.42
CA LEU A 827 -35.83 17.28 -22.93
C LEU A 827 -35.64 18.68 -22.32
N PRO A 828 -36.70 19.50 -22.18
CA PRO A 828 -36.58 20.91 -21.78
C PRO A 828 -35.76 21.16 -20.50
N GLU A 829 -35.92 20.30 -19.48
CA GLU A 829 -35.15 20.41 -18.23
C GLU A 829 -33.66 20.12 -18.45
N ALA A 830 -33.33 19.08 -19.22
CA ALA A 830 -31.96 18.74 -19.56
C ALA A 830 -31.29 19.85 -20.39
N GLN A 831 -32.00 20.39 -21.39
CA GLN A 831 -31.51 21.49 -22.23
C GLN A 831 -31.17 22.73 -21.39
N HIS A 832 -32.07 23.13 -20.48
CA HIS A 832 -31.81 24.24 -19.58
C HIS A 832 -30.55 24.01 -18.70
N LYS A 833 -30.37 22.79 -18.19
CA LYS A 833 -29.20 22.45 -17.37
C LYS A 833 -27.90 22.36 -18.20
N VAL A 834 -27.94 21.91 -19.46
CA VAL A 834 -26.79 22.00 -20.38
C VAL A 834 -26.31 23.45 -20.50
N GLU A 835 -27.23 24.38 -20.74
CA GLU A 835 -26.92 25.80 -20.88
C GLU A 835 -26.35 26.39 -19.59
N LEU A 836 -26.99 26.09 -18.45
CA LEU A 836 -26.54 26.52 -17.12
C LEU A 836 -25.11 26.03 -16.82
N TYR A 837 -24.85 24.73 -16.99
CA TYR A 837 -23.55 24.14 -16.69
C TYR A 837 -22.47 24.65 -17.65
N THR A 838 -22.81 24.85 -18.93
CA THR A 838 -21.89 25.48 -19.89
C THR A 838 -21.51 26.89 -19.44
N LYS A 839 -22.50 27.71 -19.02
CA LYS A 839 -22.28 29.07 -18.49
C LYS A 839 -21.46 29.06 -17.19
N GLN A 840 -21.62 28.04 -16.35
CA GLN A 840 -20.85 27.87 -15.12
C GLN A 840 -19.42 27.35 -15.35
N GLY A 841 -19.03 27.09 -16.60
CA GLY A 841 -17.70 26.57 -16.95
C GLY A 841 -17.55 25.06 -16.79
N PHE A 842 -18.66 24.34 -16.64
CA PHE A 842 -18.75 22.88 -16.54
C PHE A 842 -18.94 22.23 -17.91
N GLY A 843 -18.56 22.91 -18.99
CA GLY A 843 -18.65 22.37 -20.35
C GLY A 843 -17.62 21.27 -20.62
N SER A 844 -16.42 21.35 -20.04
CA SER A 844 -15.25 20.49 -20.37
C SER A 844 -15.15 19.18 -19.57
N LEU A 845 -16.28 18.73 -19.02
CA LEU A 845 -16.34 17.58 -18.12
C LEU A 845 -16.65 16.31 -18.91
N PRO A 846 -16.02 15.13 -18.67
CA PRO A 846 -16.54 13.87 -19.17
C PRO A 846 -17.98 13.63 -18.77
N ILE A 847 -18.64 12.79 -19.54
CA ILE A 847 -20.03 12.41 -19.36
C ILE A 847 -20.09 11.07 -18.63
N CYS A 848 -21.03 10.94 -17.71
CA CYS A 848 -21.35 9.71 -17.03
C CYS A 848 -22.84 9.40 -17.20
N MET A 849 -23.15 8.49 -18.13
CA MET A 849 -24.52 8.12 -18.47
C MET A 849 -25.18 7.29 -17.37
N ALA A 850 -26.27 7.76 -16.74
CA ALA A 850 -27.11 6.93 -15.89
C ALA A 850 -28.31 6.40 -16.68
N LYS A 851 -28.21 5.14 -17.11
CA LYS A 851 -29.30 4.41 -17.78
C LYS A 851 -29.51 3.05 -17.14
N THR A 852 -30.54 2.34 -17.59
CA THR A 852 -30.72 0.92 -17.23
C THR A 852 -29.46 0.13 -17.62
N HIS A 853 -29.02 -0.76 -16.75
CA HIS A 853 -27.88 -1.64 -17.01
C HIS A 853 -28.28 -2.94 -17.71
N LEU A 854 -29.57 -3.09 -18.04
CA LEU A 854 -30.15 -4.35 -18.54
C LEU A 854 -30.32 -4.39 -20.07
N SER A 855 -29.99 -3.29 -20.76
CA SER A 855 -30.07 -3.12 -22.20
C SER A 855 -29.02 -2.12 -22.67
N LEU A 856 -28.65 -2.15 -23.95
CA LEU A 856 -27.92 -1.05 -24.59
C LEU A 856 -28.81 0.20 -24.75
N SER A 857 -30.13 0.05 -24.88
CA SER A 857 -31.07 1.18 -24.94
C SER A 857 -31.50 1.67 -23.55
N HIS A 858 -32.42 2.62 -23.50
CA HIS A 858 -33.03 3.07 -22.23
C HIS A 858 -34.14 2.16 -21.71
N GLU A 859 -34.52 1.12 -22.47
CA GLU A 859 -35.61 0.20 -22.16
C GLU A 859 -35.05 -1.16 -21.70
N ALA A 860 -35.33 -1.54 -20.46
CA ALA A 860 -34.67 -2.67 -19.80
C ALA A 860 -35.00 -4.06 -20.40
N ASP A 861 -36.13 -4.17 -21.08
CA ASP A 861 -36.66 -5.38 -21.71
C ASP A 861 -36.08 -5.63 -23.11
N LYS A 862 -35.61 -4.60 -23.81
CA LYS A 862 -34.97 -4.76 -25.13
C LYS A 862 -33.61 -5.44 -25.01
N LYS A 863 -33.53 -6.72 -25.37
CA LYS A 863 -32.30 -7.54 -25.36
C LYS A 863 -31.55 -7.51 -26.69
N GLY A 864 -30.46 -8.27 -26.80
CA GLY A 864 -29.57 -8.27 -27.97
C GLY A 864 -28.88 -6.93 -28.20
N VAL A 865 -28.99 -6.43 -29.44
CA VAL A 865 -28.50 -5.12 -29.90
C VAL A 865 -29.67 -4.34 -30.50
N PRO A 866 -30.42 -3.58 -29.69
CA PRO A 866 -31.54 -2.78 -30.17
C PRO A 866 -31.07 -1.73 -31.20
N THR A 867 -31.89 -1.45 -32.21
CA THR A 867 -31.62 -0.43 -33.25
C THR A 867 -32.84 0.49 -33.42
N GLY A 868 -32.69 1.61 -34.13
CA GLY A 868 -33.82 2.46 -34.49
C GLY A 868 -34.39 3.28 -33.32
N PHE A 869 -33.58 3.60 -32.31
CA PHE A 869 -34.05 4.30 -31.10
C PHE A 869 -33.29 5.61 -30.87
N ILE A 870 -34.04 6.62 -30.41
CA ILE A 870 -33.51 7.88 -29.91
C ILE A 870 -33.38 7.78 -28.39
N LEU A 871 -32.29 8.27 -27.83
CA LEU A 871 -32.06 8.24 -26.38
C LEU A 871 -32.57 9.53 -25.72
N PRO A 872 -33.67 9.49 -24.94
CA PRO A 872 -34.18 10.67 -24.26
C PRO A 872 -33.35 11.00 -23.01
N ILE A 873 -32.88 12.24 -22.92
CA ILE A 873 -32.14 12.78 -21.78
C ILE A 873 -33.09 13.67 -20.98
N ARG A 874 -33.48 13.18 -19.79
CA ARG A 874 -34.51 13.80 -18.95
C ARG A 874 -33.95 14.86 -18.02
N ASP A 875 -32.77 14.61 -17.46
CA ASP A 875 -32.12 15.44 -16.44
C ASP A 875 -30.59 15.41 -16.65
N ILE A 876 -29.89 16.38 -16.07
CA ILE A 876 -28.44 16.48 -15.98
C ILE A 876 -28.04 17.02 -14.60
N ARG A 877 -27.09 16.36 -13.95
CA ARG A 877 -26.50 16.74 -12.67
C ARG A 877 -25.00 16.94 -12.80
N ALA A 878 -24.45 17.93 -12.11
CA ALA A 878 -23.02 18.19 -12.06
C ALA A 878 -22.42 17.73 -10.73
N SER A 879 -21.39 16.89 -10.76
CA SER A 879 -20.57 16.55 -9.59
C SER A 879 -19.18 17.16 -9.73
N VAL A 880 -19.10 18.40 -9.25
CA VAL A 880 -17.96 19.31 -9.46
C VAL A 880 -16.78 18.98 -8.56
N GLY A 881 -16.99 18.25 -7.47
CA GLY A 881 -15.92 17.75 -6.62
C GLY A 881 -14.95 16.82 -7.35
N LEU A 882 -15.28 16.36 -8.55
CA LEU A 882 -14.40 15.51 -9.35
C LEU A 882 -13.33 16.31 -10.16
N TRP A 883 -13.14 17.62 -9.89
CA TRP A 883 -12.23 18.53 -10.62
C TRP A 883 -10.80 18.69 -10.06
N PHE A 884 -9.78 18.69 -10.94
CA PHE A 884 -8.39 19.09 -10.61
C PHE A 884 -7.64 19.82 -11.76
N SER A 885 -6.58 20.57 -11.44
CA SER A 885 -5.65 21.27 -12.37
C SER A 885 -4.18 20.96 -12.02
N PHE A 886 -3.33 20.58 -12.99
CA PHE A 886 -1.91 20.25 -12.76
C PHE A 886 -1.03 21.50 -12.53
N PRO A 887 0.06 21.41 -11.73
CA PRO A 887 1.10 22.44 -11.73
C PRO A 887 1.87 22.42 -13.05
N ALA A 888 2.07 23.60 -13.66
CA ALA A 888 2.90 23.75 -14.84
C ALA A 888 4.36 23.37 -14.52
N GLY A 889 4.92 22.34 -15.18
CA GLY A 889 6.31 21.92 -14.97
C GLY A 889 6.75 20.56 -15.50
N TRP A 890 5.90 19.77 -16.17
CA TRP A 890 6.32 18.55 -16.88
C TRP A 890 6.11 18.74 -18.38
N HIS A 891 7.19 19.07 -19.07
CA HIS A 891 7.27 19.10 -20.52
C HIS A 891 7.64 17.71 -21.02
N ASP A 892 6.66 16.95 -21.49
CA ASP A 892 6.86 16.01 -22.60
C ASP A 892 6.01 16.51 -23.76
N ALA A 893 6.66 16.74 -24.90
CA ALA A 893 6.07 17.28 -26.11
C ALA A 893 5.23 16.18 -26.79
N ASP A 894 3.93 16.10 -26.48
CA ASP A 894 2.87 15.59 -27.38
C ASP A 894 1.42 15.63 -26.81
N ASP A 895 1.12 16.25 -25.65
CA ASP A 895 -0.28 16.44 -25.21
C ASP A 895 -0.45 17.65 -24.26
N PRO A 896 -0.99 18.80 -24.73
CA PRO A 896 -1.20 19.95 -23.87
C PRO A 896 -2.55 19.90 -23.14
N ARG A 897 -2.47 19.67 -21.83
CA ARG A 897 -3.39 20.14 -20.76
C ARG A 897 -4.83 19.60 -20.81
N SER A 898 -5.06 18.53 -20.07
CA SER A 898 -6.38 17.96 -19.82
C SER A 898 -6.73 17.96 -18.31
N ALA A 899 -7.72 18.79 -17.92
CA ALA A 899 -8.20 18.99 -16.55
C ALA A 899 -9.72 18.80 -16.50
N HIS A 900 -10.24 17.73 -15.89
CA HIS A 900 -11.60 17.27 -16.24
C HIS A 900 -12.49 16.86 -15.04
N GLN A 901 -13.83 16.80 -15.15
CA GLN A 901 -14.85 16.52 -14.06
C GLN A 901 -15.93 15.53 -14.61
N ALA A 902 -16.89 14.94 -13.90
CA ALA A 902 -17.98 14.17 -14.57
C ALA A 902 -19.35 14.88 -14.50
N LEU A 903 -20.03 15.05 -15.64
CA LEU A 903 -21.47 15.36 -15.74
C LEU A 903 -22.26 14.06 -15.68
N PHE A 904 -23.20 13.97 -14.74
CA PHE A 904 -24.11 12.86 -14.59
C PHE A 904 -25.40 13.15 -15.35
N LEU A 905 -25.89 12.20 -16.15
CA LEU A 905 -27.18 12.28 -16.83
C LEU A 905 -28.15 11.28 -16.24
#